data_AF-A0A849PSR1-F1
#
_entry.id   AF-A0A849PSR1-F1
#
_cell.length_a   1.000
_cell.length_b   1.000
_cell.length_c   1.000
_cell.angle_alpha   90.00
_cell.angle_beta   90.00
_cell.angle_gamma   90.00
#
_symmetry.space_group_name_H-M   'P 1'
#
loop_
_entity.id
_entity.type
_entity.pdbx_description
1 polymer ?
#
loop_
_entity_poly.entity_id
_entity_poly.type
_entity_poly.pdbx_seq_one_letter_code
_entity_poly.pdbx_strand_id
1 'polypeptide(L)'
;VEGHRNLERINTNRVRGGMALVLAEGLALKAPKIQKHVKNLKIDGWEWLEQLISGVKSSSDSEEDEETDGKPKIKPKDKYMRDLIAGRPVFSHPSRPGGFRLRYGRSRNTSFAAAGISPAGMIVMDDFIAPGTQLKVERPGKAAGMAPVDSIEGPTVRLNNGDVLRIDTIDEAYALRSEVEEIIDIGEILINYGDFLENNHPLAPSPYCFEWWIQEYRKAAPDAETDEAELKDPTQEVALDLCKELNIPLHPKFTYLWHDIDNSQYTVLADLISEDGLLEADGSILKLPLQRTIDTGMKKVLEDLLVQHKVNDPTLTIQEPLPFIYSLGLDKRLSKGWDSLEHEELLENINEIAGFVVRPRAPTRIGARMGRPEKSDKRKMTPAPHALFPIAEAGGNTRSLEKAANFKVNTNSKAGTIPVEIGNRICPACGVEGFEFRCDCGEYTLPKLFCPRCGISVNKAKCPKCDSKTTCTSMRKIDFKSIYQKAYANIGERDHLDSFKGVKKMMSKHMTPEPLEKGILRAKHDLFTFKDGTVRYDMSDIPLTHIRPSEIGVSCERMIELGYLKDIYGKPLTDSEQVLCLKVQDLVISYDAADYILRITQYIDDLLVKYYKVAPYYNTKHIDDIVGVLLMGLAPHTSAGVLGRLLGFTTASVGYAHPYFHAAKRRNCDGDEDCVMLLMDGLLNFSRDYLPDKRGGQMDAPLVLTTRLDPSEVDKEAHNIDMCASYPLEFYEATQNIANPKDFEDTMDLVSSRLGTTLQYEEFMFTHDTSNIAAGPLKSAYKTLGTMVEKMDAQLELAKKIRAVDAPDVAERVLTSHFLPDMFGNLRAFSRQGTRCVKCAAKFRRPPLTGSCPKCGGRVILTVHEGSVKKYLQVSIKVAEEYNVSSYTKQRIELIGYDMKSLFENDKSKQMGLSDFM
;
A
#
# COMPACT_ATOMS: atom_id res chain seq x y z
N VAL A 1 -12.16 1.98 35.03
CA VAL A 1 -11.15 1.98 36.12
C VAL A 1 -11.86 1.51 37.37
N GLU A 2 -11.58 0.30 37.83
CA GLU A 2 -12.33 -0.34 38.93
C GLU A 2 -11.66 -0.17 40.30
N GLY A 3 -10.33 -0.10 40.38
CA GLY A 3 -9.60 0.02 41.66
C GLY A 3 -9.33 1.45 42.18
N HIS A 4 -9.24 2.46 41.31
CA HIS A 4 -8.92 3.84 41.70
C HIS A 4 -9.87 4.85 41.04
N ARG A 5 -10.94 5.18 41.74
CA ARG A 5 -11.99 6.10 41.28
C ARG A 5 -12.01 7.36 42.15
N ASN A 6 -12.46 8.47 41.56
CA ASN A 6 -12.61 9.76 42.24
C ASN A 6 -11.32 10.27 42.91
N LEU A 7 -10.17 10.00 42.30
CA LEU A 7 -8.90 10.59 42.74
C LEU A 7 -9.01 12.12 42.64
N GLU A 8 -8.58 12.82 43.69
CA GLU A 8 -8.74 14.27 43.83
C GLU A 8 -8.19 15.07 42.63
N ARG A 9 -7.09 14.60 42.04
CA ARG A 9 -6.44 15.24 40.88
C ARG A 9 -6.98 14.77 39.52
N ILE A 10 -7.92 13.83 39.47
CA ILE A 10 -8.43 13.23 38.22
C ILE A 10 -9.95 13.37 38.14
N ASN A 11 -10.39 14.34 37.34
CA ASN A 11 -11.80 14.72 37.14
C ASN A 11 -12.65 13.66 36.39
N THR A 12 -12.14 12.46 36.13
CA THR A 12 -12.89 11.42 35.39
C THR A 12 -12.51 10.01 35.82
N ASN A 13 -13.51 9.13 35.88
CA ASN A 13 -13.34 7.69 36.11
C ASN A 13 -13.25 6.88 34.81
N ARG A 14 -13.13 7.56 33.66
CA ARG A 14 -12.97 6.95 32.35
C ARG A 14 -11.48 6.77 32.02
N VAL A 15 -11.18 5.82 31.13
CA VAL A 15 -9.82 5.64 30.62
C VAL A 15 -9.37 6.90 29.88
N ARG A 16 -8.21 7.43 30.25
CA ARG A 16 -7.58 8.59 29.62
C ARG A 16 -6.60 8.11 28.55
N GLY A 17 -7.13 7.63 27.42
CA GLY A 17 -6.34 6.97 26.37
C GLY A 17 -5.09 7.75 25.94
N GLY A 18 -5.19 9.08 25.80
CA GLY A 18 -4.04 9.92 25.43
C GLY A 18 -2.87 9.85 26.43
N MET A 19 -3.14 9.75 27.74
CA MET A 19 -2.07 9.59 28.74
C MET A 19 -1.41 8.21 28.63
N ALA A 20 -2.20 7.16 28.40
CA ALA A 20 -1.68 5.80 28.26
C ALA A 20 -0.78 5.67 27.00
N LEU A 21 -1.21 6.26 25.89
CA LEU A 21 -0.43 6.28 24.64
C LEU A 21 0.88 7.06 24.80
N VAL A 22 0.86 8.25 25.41
CA VAL A 22 2.08 9.04 25.65
C VAL A 22 3.07 8.26 26.53
N LEU A 23 2.60 7.54 27.53
CA LEU A 23 3.48 6.78 28.43
C LEU A 23 4.06 5.54 27.74
N ALA A 24 3.23 4.73 27.08
CA ALA A 24 3.65 3.48 26.46
C ALA A 24 4.30 3.65 25.09
N GLU A 25 3.60 4.26 24.12
CA GLU A 25 4.06 4.39 22.73
C GLU A 25 4.93 5.62 22.51
N GLY A 26 4.81 6.63 23.36
CA GLY A 26 5.70 7.80 23.36
C GLY A 26 6.97 7.54 24.15
N LEU A 27 6.86 7.55 25.48
CA LEU A 27 8.02 7.57 26.35
C LEU A 27 8.75 6.22 26.40
N ALA A 28 8.05 5.11 26.65
CA ALA A 28 8.71 3.81 26.78
C ALA A 28 9.23 3.29 25.42
N LEU A 29 8.36 3.26 24.40
CA LEU A 29 8.72 2.75 23.08
C LEU A 29 9.76 3.62 22.34
N LYS A 30 9.77 4.94 22.54
CA LYS A 30 10.73 5.85 21.89
C LYS A 30 11.82 6.36 22.83
N ALA A 31 12.04 5.68 23.97
CA ALA A 31 13.06 6.05 24.94
C ALA A 31 14.45 6.31 24.32
N PRO A 32 14.98 5.47 23.40
CA PRO A 32 16.28 5.74 22.76
C PRO A 32 16.33 7.06 21.99
N LYS A 33 15.26 7.38 21.25
CA LYS A 33 15.15 8.63 20.47
C LYS A 33 15.02 9.84 21.38
N ILE A 34 14.23 9.73 22.46
CA ILE A 34 14.10 10.78 23.48
C ILE A 34 15.46 11.02 24.15
N GLN A 35 16.19 9.97 24.53
CA GLN A 35 17.50 10.10 25.16
C GLN A 35 18.50 10.82 24.26
N LYS A 36 18.48 10.58 22.94
CA LYS A 36 19.29 11.35 21.97
C LYS A 36 18.97 12.84 22.02
N HIS A 37 17.70 13.22 22.07
CA HIS A 37 17.30 14.62 22.18
C HIS A 37 17.67 15.23 23.54
N VAL A 38 17.48 14.50 24.64
CA VAL A 38 17.88 14.90 25.99
C VAL A 38 19.39 15.20 26.05
N LYS A 39 20.23 14.33 25.49
CA LYS A 39 21.69 14.53 25.40
C LYS A 39 22.03 15.75 24.53
N ASN A 40 21.43 15.86 23.35
CA ASN A 40 21.68 16.97 22.42
C ASN A 40 21.27 18.33 23.02
N LEU A 41 20.15 18.38 23.74
CA LEU A 41 19.64 19.58 24.40
C LEU A 41 20.22 19.81 25.80
N LYS A 42 21.03 18.87 26.31
CA LYS A 42 21.65 18.90 27.64
C LYS A 42 20.63 19.12 28.76
N ILE A 43 19.59 18.28 28.79
CA ILE A 43 18.53 18.34 29.80
C ILE A 43 18.83 17.34 30.92
N ASP A 44 19.01 17.83 32.14
CA ASP A 44 19.30 17.00 33.33
C ASP A 44 18.06 16.25 33.85
N GLY A 45 18.26 15.17 34.63
CA GLY A 45 17.18 14.46 35.35
C GLY A 45 16.46 13.36 34.55
N TRP A 46 17.02 12.99 33.39
CA TRP A 46 16.50 11.96 32.47
C TRP A 46 17.39 10.72 32.41
N GLU A 47 18.35 10.56 33.32
CA GLU A 47 19.31 9.44 33.37
C GLU A 47 18.60 8.08 33.53
N TRP A 48 17.41 8.07 34.13
CA TRP A 48 16.57 6.89 34.27
C TRP A 48 16.09 6.31 32.92
N LEU A 49 16.08 7.10 31.83
CA LEU A 49 15.83 6.56 30.50
C LEU A 49 16.91 5.57 30.08
N GLU A 50 18.15 5.76 30.52
CA GLU A 50 19.24 4.81 30.24
C GLU A 50 19.00 3.47 30.93
N GLN A 51 18.47 3.49 32.15
CA GLN A 51 18.07 2.27 32.88
C GLN A 51 16.92 1.54 32.15
N LEU A 52 15.96 2.30 31.60
CA LEU A 52 14.86 1.74 30.83
C LEU A 52 15.35 1.15 29.50
N ILE A 53 16.28 1.81 28.82
CA ILE A 53 16.89 1.32 27.57
C ILE A 53 17.75 0.07 27.84
N SER A 54 18.57 0.08 28.88
CA SER A 54 19.45 -1.05 29.23
C SER A 54 18.67 -2.28 29.67
N GLY A 55 17.53 -2.11 30.36
CA GLY A 55 16.64 -3.20 30.74
C GLY A 55 15.84 -3.81 29.57
N VAL A 56 15.66 -3.06 28.47
CA VAL A 56 15.02 -3.56 27.24
C VAL A 56 16.00 -4.36 26.38
N LYS A 57 17.30 -4.00 26.40
CA LYS A 57 18.36 -4.75 25.68
C LYS A 57 18.50 -6.21 26.12
N SER A 58 18.00 -6.59 27.29
CA SER A 58 18.09 -7.98 27.80
C SER A 58 16.88 -8.86 27.50
N SER A 59 15.89 -8.41 26.72
CA SER A 59 14.66 -9.22 26.54
C SER A 59 13.91 -9.11 25.21
N SER A 60 14.37 -8.33 24.21
CA SER A 60 13.64 -8.28 22.93
C SER A 60 14.39 -7.91 21.64
N ASP A 61 15.68 -7.55 21.69
CA ASP A 61 16.47 -7.22 20.49
C ASP A 61 17.87 -7.87 20.48
N SER A 62 18.12 -8.85 21.34
CA SER A 62 19.30 -9.72 21.28
C SER A 62 18.90 -11.06 20.66
N GLU A 63 18.46 -11.04 19.40
CA GLU A 63 18.67 -12.20 18.53
C GLU A 63 20.16 -12.16 18.16
N GLU A 64 21.00 -12.66 19.07
CA GLU A 64 22.43 -12.83 18.83
C GLU A 64 22.60 -13.69 17.57
N ASP A 65 23.31 -13.11 16.59
CA ASP A 65 23.92 -13.82 15.48
C ASP A 65 24.91 -14.82 16.09
N GLU A 66 24.68 -16.12 15.90
CA GLU A 66 25.68 -17.12 16.26
C GLU A 66 26.67 -17.23 15.10
N GLU A 67 27.97 -17.16 15.41
CA GLU A 67 29.03 -17.64 14.52
C GLU A 67 28.97 -19.17 14.50
N THR A 68 28.44 -19.74 13.42
CA THR A 68 28.76 -21.12 13.03
C THR A 68 29.56 -21.04 11.73
N ASP A 69 30.75 -21.64 11.72
CA ASP A 69 31.74 -21.64 10.62
C ASP A 69 32.38 -20.31 10.22
N GLY A 70 32.40 -19.30 11.10
CA GLY A 70 33.17 -18.06 10.87
C GLY A 70 32.63 -17.16 9.76
N LYS A 71 31.42 -17.42 9.23
CA LYS A 71 30.67 -16.52 8.32
C LYS A 71 29.39 -16.04 9.02
N PRO A 72 29.13 -14.73 9.13
CA PRO A 72 27.90 -14.23 9.73
C PRO A 72 26.69 -14.68 8.88
N LYS A 73 25.56 -15.03 9.50
CA LYS A 73 24.33 -15.48 8.79
C LYS A 73 23.07 -14.83 9.35
N ILE A 74 22.25 -14.24 8.49
CA ILE A 74 21.02 -13.57 8.91
C ILE A 74 19.88 -14.57 9.12
N LYS A 75 19.29 -14.62 10.32
CA LYS A 75 18.16 -15.51 10.63
C LYS A 75 16.86 -15.13 9.88
N PRO A 76 16.03 -16.10 9.46
CA PRO A 76 14.72 -15.84 8.85
C PRO A 76 13.72 -15.21 9.84
N LYS A 77 12.84 -14.30 9.36
CA LYS A 77 11.85 -13.60 10.21
C LYS A 77 10.39 -13.90 9.82
N ASP A 78 9.64 -14.57 10.69
CA ASP A 78 8.23 -14.95 10.45
C ASP A 78 7.18 -13.87 10.79
N LYS A 79 7.60 -12.70 11.26
CA LYS A 79 6.67 -11.71 11.82
C LYS A 79 5.62 -11.23 10.82
N TYR A 80 5.97 -11.12 9.53
CA TYR A 80 5.04 -10.66 8.51
C TYR A 80 3.88 -11.64 8.32
N MET A 81 4.08 -12.95 8.52
CA MET A 81 3.12 -14.04 8.30
C MET A 81 2.03 -14.19 9.38
N ARG A 82 2.16 -13.56 10.56
CA ARG A 82 1.27 -13.82 11.72
C ARG A 82 -0.19 -13.43 11.52
N ASP A 83 -0.47 -12.35 10.79
CA ASP A 83 -1.82 -11.81 10.60
C ASP A 83 -2.30 -12.03 9.15
N LEU A 84 -2.48 -13.28 8.75
CA LEU A 84 -2.87 -13.63 7.38
C LEU A 84 -4.39 -13.51 7.21
N ILE A 85 -4.83 -12.71 6.24
CA ILE A 85 -6.25 -12.46 5.99
C ILE A 85 -6.61 -13.17 4.69
N ALA A 86 -7.82 -13.72 4.62
CA ALA A 86 -8.33 -14.33 3.39
C ALA A 86 -8.36 -13.32 2.23
N GLY A 87 -7.92 -13.76 1.06
CA GLY A 87 -7.70 -12.96 -0.15
C GLY A 87 -6.36 -12.24 -0.22
N ARG A 88 -5.46 -12.45 0.74
CA ARG A 88 -4.13 -11.81 0.74
C ARG A 88 -3.06 -12.89 0.62
N PRO A 89 -2.62 -13.22 -0.61
CA PRO A 89 -1.71 -14.33 -0.84
C PRO A 89 -0.36 -14.12 -0.17
N VAL A 90 0.28 -15.24 0.15
CA VAL A 90 1.69 -15.32 0.51
C VAL A 90 2.44 -15.63 -0.77
N PHE A 91 3.51 -14.88 -1.04
CA PHE A 91 4.33 -15.08 -2.24
C PHE A 91 5.59 -15.87 -1.93
N SER A 92 6.09 -15.77 -0.69
CA SER A 92 7.22 -16.57 -0.22
C SER A 92 7.20 -16.69 1.30
N HIS A 93 7.56 -17.87 1.81
CA HIS A 93 8.03 -18.03 3.19
C HIS A 93 9.38 -17.33 3.41
N PRO A 94 9.77 -17.07 4.68
CA PRO A 94 10.97 -16.29 4.95
C PRO A 94 12.23 -17.02 4.52
N SER A 95 13.10 -16.30 3.80
CA SER A 95 14.41 -16.79 3.31
C SER A 95 14.36 -18.14 2.56
N ARG A 96 13.24 -18.48 1.91
CA ARG A 96 13.05 -19.79 1.25
C ARG A 96 13.48 -19.77 -0.24
N PRO A 97 14.13 -20.82 -0.75
CA PRO A 97 14.38 -20.98 -2.18
C PRO A 97 13.11 -20.90 -3.03
N GLY A 98 13.22 -20.27 -4.20
CA GLY A 98 12.09 -19.91 -5.07
C GLY A 98 11.39 -18.60 -4.67
N GLY A 99 11.71 -18.03 -3.51
CA GLY A 99 11.22 -16.72 -3.07
C GLY A 99 11.91 -15.54 -3.77
N PHE A 100 11.52 -14.31 -3.45
CA PHE A 100 12.05 -13.12 -4.14
C PHE A 100 13.56 -13.03 -3.95
N ARG A 101 14.31 -12.97 -5.04
CA ARG A 101 15.76 -12.78 -5.03
C ARG A 101 16.07 -11.31 -4.78
N LEU A 102 16.83 -10.99 -3.74
CA LEU A 102 17.14 -9.59 -3.39
C LEU A 102 18.00 -8.94 -4.47
N ARG A 103 17.58 -7.88 -5.13
CA ARG A 103 18.48 -7.08 -5.98
C ARG A 103 18.69 -5.72 -5.36
N TYR A 104 19.94 -5.36 -5.10
CA TYR A 104 20.25 -4.02 -4.60
C TYR A 104 20.16 -3.01 -5.73
N GLY A 105 19.36 -1.97 -5.52
CA GLY A 105 19.30 -0.86 -6.44
C GLY A 105 18.05 -0.02 -6.26
N ARG A 106 17.99 1.05 -7.02
CA ARG A 106 16.91 2.01 -7.01
C ARG A 106 16.50 2.30 -8.44
N SER A 107 15.20 2.21 -8.69
CA SER A 107 14.60 2.72 -9.91
C SER A 107 14.02 4.10 -9.69
N ARG A 108 13.71 4.78 -10.80
CA ARG A 108 13.06 6.09 -10.83
C ARG A 108 11.75 6.14 -10.03
N ASN A 109 11.05 5.01 -9.88
CA ASN A 109 9.77 4.84 -9.17
C ASN A 109 9.85 4.00 -7.88
N THR A 110 11.05 3.75 -7.33
CA THR A 110 11.26 3.02 -6.06
C THR A 110 12.04 3.86 -5.04
N SER A 111 12.42 3.27 -3.89
CA SER A 111 12.96 3.90 -2.68
C SER A 111 11.88 4.48 -1.77
N PHE A 112 12.29 5.02 -0.62
CA PHE A 112 11.40 5.63 0.38
C PHE A 112 10.29 4.66 0.82
N ALA A 113 10.70 3.43 1.12
CA ALA A 113 9.85 2.28 1.42
C ALA A 113 9.01 1.74 0.25
N ALA A 114 9.36 2.03 -1.01
CA ALA A 114 8.83 1.35 -2.18
C ALA A 114 9.88 0.44 -2.83
N ALA A 115 9.48 -0.74 -3.28
CA ALA A 115 10.35 -1.74 -3.90
C ALA A 115 9.89 -2.07 -5.33
N GLY A 116 10.83 -2.51 -6.16
CA GLY A 116 10.58 -2.85 -7.56
C GLY A 116 10.34 -4.35 -7.76
N ILE A 117 9.37 -4.71 -8.60
CA ILE A 117 9.15 -6.09 -9.07
C ILE A 117 8.93 -6.05 -10.59
N SER A 118 9.34 -7.12 -11.28
CA SER A 118 9.05 -7.30 -12.71
C SER A 118 7.54 -7.27 -12.99
N PRO A 119 7.06 -6.48 -13.97
CA PRO A 119 5.67 -6.48 -14.39
C PRO A 119 5.17 -7.87 -14.84
N ALA A 120 6.04 -8.68 -15.45
CA ALA A 120 5.72 -10.05 -15.81
C ALA A 120 5.41 -10.89 -14.58
N GLY A 121 6.19 -10.74 -13.51
CA GLY A 121 5.94 -11.35 -12.21
C GLY A 121 4.59 -10.96 -11.61
N MET A 122 4.21 -9.68 -11.71
CA MET A 122 2.90 -9.20 -11.24
C MET A 122 1.73 -9.93 -11.91
N ILE A 123 1.84 -10.24 -13.21
CA ILE A 123 0.82 -10.93 -14.02
C ILE A 123 0.81 -12.43 -13.74
N VAL A 124 1.98 -13.08 -13.74
CA VAL A 124 2.13 -14.53 -13.52
C VAL A 124 1.64 -14.92 -12.12
N MET A 125 1.80 -14.05 -11.12
CA MET A 125 1.24 -14.22 -9.77
C MET A 125 -0.25 -13.86 -9.69
N ASP A 126 -1.00 -14.22 -10.74
CA ASP A 126 -2.44 -14.08 -10.89
C ASP A 126 -3.00 -12.65 -10.66
N ASP A 127 -2.27 -11.63 -11.11
CA ASP A 127 -2.59 -10.20 -10.95
C ASP A 127 -2.81 -9.74 -9.50
N PHE A 128 -2.38 -10.50 -8.49
CA PHE A 128 -2.55 -10.09 -7.10
C PHE A 128 -1.68 -8.88 -6.72
N ILE A 129 -0.55 -8.71 -7.41
CA ILE A 129 0.32 -7.55 -7.30
C ILE A 129 -0.02 -6.61 -8.45
N ALA A 130 -0.22 -5.35 -8.13
CA ALA A 130 -0.40 -4.26 -9.09
C ALA A 130 0.49 -3.09 -8.61
N PRO A 131 0.82 -2.12 -9.49
CA PRO A 131 1.49 -0.90 -9.05
C PRO A 131 0.71 -0.23 -7.90
N GLY A 132 1.38 -0.02 -6.77
CA GLY A 132 0.76 0.50 -5.54
C GLY A 132 0.31 -0.54 -4.52
N THR A 133 0.30 -1.83 -4.86
CA THR A 133 -0.03 -2.88 -3.89
C THR A 133 1.03 -2.90 -2.81
N GLN A 134 0.61 -2.83 -1.56
CA GLN A 134 1.50 -2.98 -0.41
C GLN A 134 1.84 -4.46 -0.23
N LEU A 135 3.12 -4.80 -0.22
CA LEU A 135 3.59 -6.08 0.29
C LEU A 135 4.14 -5.91 1.70
N LYS A 136 3.81 -6.85 2.60
CA LYS A 136 4.55 -6.99 3.85
C LYS A 136 5.77 -7.86 3.58
N VAL A 137 6.95 -7.27 3.71
CA VAL A 137 8.23 -7.91 3.44
C VAL A 137 8.88 -8.39 4.72
N GLU A 138 9.75 -9.37 4.59
CA GLU A 138 10.56 -9.92 5.69
C GLU A 138 11.61 -8.91 6.18
N ARG A 139 12.22 -8.18 5.25
CA ARG A 139 13.33 -7.23 5.46
C ARG A 139 13.46 -6.29 4.24
N PRO A 140 14.16 -5.15 4.35
CA PRO A 140 14.70 -4.54 5.57
C PRO A 140 13.60 -3.88 6.44
N GLY A 141 12.48 -3.48 5.82
CA GLY A 141 11.33 -2.85 6.48
C GLY A 141 10.19 -3.82 6.80
N LYS A 142 9.05 -3.30 7.27
CA LYS A 142 7.84 -4.08 7.58
C LYS A 142 6.91 -4.26 6.38
N ALA A 143 6.95 -3.29 5.46
CA ALA A 143 6.12 -3.23 4.29
C ALA A 143 6.81 -2.39 3.23
N ALA A 144 6.44 -2.61 1.97
CA ALA A 144 6.83 -1.78 0.86
C ALA A 144 5.68 -1.63 -0.15
N GLY A 145 5.56 -0.47 -0.78
CA GLY A 145 4.70 -0.28 -1.95
C GLY A 145 5.38 -0.83 -3.21
N MET A 146 4.68 -1.62 -4.01
CA MET A 146 5.28 -2.21 -5.21
C MET A 146 5.20 -1.27 -6.41
N ALA A 147 6.32 -1.15 -7.12
CA ALA A 147 6.42 -0.42 -8.38
C ALA A 147 6.94 -1.36 -9.49
N PRO A 148 6.51 -1.14 -10.75
CA PRO A 148 6.97 -1.95 -11.87
C PRO A 148 8.38 -1.55 -12.32
N VAL A 149 9.27 -2.53 -12.42
CA VAL A 149 10.63 -2.38 -12.95
C VAL A 149 10.90 -3.54 -13.90
N ASP A 150 10.97 -3.28 -15.20
CA ASP A 150 11.15 -4.32 -16.24
C ASP A 150 12.62 -4.61 -16.57
N SER A 151 13.57 -3.86 -15.99
CA SER A 151 15.00 -4.13 -16.14
C SER A 151 15.53 -5.27 -15.27
N ILE A 152 14.74 -5.77 -14.32
CA ILE A 152 15.10 -6.87 -13.40
C ILE A 152 14.47 -8.19 -13.87
N GLU A 153 15.03 -9.31 -13.42
CA GLU A 153 14.59 -10.63 -13.85
C GLU A 153 13.18 -10.98 -13.32
N GLY A 154 12.32 -11.46 -14.20
CA GLY A 154 11.00 -11.96 -13.87
C GLY A 154 11.00 -13.39 -13.32
N PRO A 155 9.81 -13.99 -13.17
CA PRO A 155 9.67 -15.35 -12.64
C PRO A 155 10.18 -16.40 -13.61
N THR A 156 10.69 -17.50 -13.06
CA THR A 156 10.98 -18.74 -13.81
C THR A 156 9.90 -19.77 -13.49
N VAL A 157 9.28 -20.31 -14.53
CA VAL A 157 8.09 -21.16 -14.44
C VAL A 157 8.31 -22.50 -15.14
N ARG A 158 7.62 -23.53 -14.66
CA ARG A 158 7.38 -24.77 -15.40
C ARG A 158 6.01 -24.70 -16.07
N LEU A 159 5.96 -24.94 -17.36
CA LEU A 159 4.71 -25.06 -18.11
C LEU A 159 4.15 -26.49 -18.02
N ASN A 160 2.86 -26.66 -18.33
CA ASN A 160 2.17 -27.95 -18.34
C ASN A 160 2.80 -29.00 -19.29
N ASN A 161 3.57 -28.56 -20.29
CA ASN A 161 4.32 -29.45 -21.20
C ASN A 161 5.68 -29.90 -20.63
N GLY A 162 6.08 -29.40 -19.46
CA GLY A 162 7.34 -29.68 -18.78
C GLY A 162 8.47 -28.69 -19.07
N ASP A 163 8.28 -27.75 -20.00
CA ASP A 163 9.25 -26.70 -20.33
C ASP A 163 9.51 -25.80 -19.13
N VAL A 164 10.77 -25.36 -19.00
CA VAL A 164 11.19 -24.40 -17.98
C VAL A 164 11.79 -23.19 -18.66
N LEU A 165 11.17 -22.03 -18.45
CA LEU A 165 11.63 -20.77 -19.01
C LEU A 165 11.44 -19.61 -18.02
N ARG A 166 12.20 -18.54 -18.23
CA ARG A 166 12.02 -17.28 -17.53
C ARG A 166 11.11 -16.36 -18.34
N ILE A 167 10.17 -15.70 -17.66
CA ILE A 167 9.24 -14.76 -18.29
C ILE A 167 9.61 -13.35 -17.84
N ASP A 168 10.16 -12.54 -18.74
CA ASP A 168 10.59 -11.17 -18.45
C ASP A 168 9.62 -10.11 -18.99
N THR A 169 8.84 -10.43 -20.03
CA THR A 169 7.96 -9.46 -20.70
C THR A 169 6.48 -9.63 -20.34
N ILE A 170 5.72 -8.53 -20.44
CA ILE A 170 4.26 -8.52 -20.20
C ILE A 170 3.52 -9.37 -21.21
N ASP A 171 3.93 -9.32 -22.48
CA ASP A 171 3.26 -10.03 -23.57
C ASP A 171 3.39 -11.55 -23.40
N GLU A 172 4.59 -12.03 -23.07
CA GLU A 172 4.83 -13.43 -22.74
C GLU A 172 4.08 -13.85 -21.47
N ALA A 173 4.04 -12.99 -20.45
CA ALA A 173 3.32 -13.27 -19.22
C ALA A 173 1.82 -13.50 -19.47
N TYR A 174 1.16 -12.67 -20.28
CA TYR A 174 -0.24 -12.90 -20.64
C TYR A 174 -0.45 -14.12 -21.51
N ALA A 175 0.48 -14.41 -22.43
CA ALA A 175 0.39 -15.57 -23.32
C ALA A 175 0.53 -16.90 -22.57
N LEU A 176 1.47 -16.99 -21.62
CA LEU A 176 1.85 -18.25 -20.97
C LEU A 176 1.18 -18.49 -19.62
N ARG A 177 0.57 -17.47 -19.00
CA ARG A 177 -0.02 -17.58 -17.64
C ARG A 177 -0.96 -18.77 -17.46
N SER A 178 -1.77 -19.11 -18.47
CA SER A 178 -2.70 -20.26 -18.38
C SER A 178 -2.01 -21.62 -18.46
N GLU A 179 -0.78 -21.65 -18.97
CA GLU A 179 0.03 -22.86 -19.14
C GLU A 179 0.99 -23.10 -17.97
N VAL A 180 1.12 -22.13 -17.04
CA VAL A 180 2.00 -22.25 -15.86
C VAL A 180 1.46 -23.31 -14.90
N GLU A 181 2.25 -24.36 -14.72
CA GLU A 181 2.00 -25.45 -13.78
C GLU A 181 2.58 -25.12 -12.39
N GLU A 182 3.86 -24.73 -12.35
CA GLU A 182 4.60 -24.40 -11.12
C GLU A 182 5.44 -23.13 -11.33
N ILE A 183 5.41 -22.21 -10.36
CA ILE A 183 6.31 -21.07 -10.28
C ILE A 183 7.50 -21.50 -9.42
N ILE A 184 8.60 -21.85 -10.09
CA ILE A 184 9.82 -22.38 -9.46
C ILE A 184 10.58 -21.26 -8.73
N ASP A 185 10.65 -20.09 -9.36
CA ASP A 185 11.25 -18.87 -8.82
C ASP A 185 10.34 -17.68 -9.15
N ILE A 186 9.98 -16.89 -8.14
CA ILE A 186 9.07 -15.75 -8.33
C ILE A 186 9.76 -14.51 -8.92
N GLY A 187 11.08 -14.53 -9.12
CA GLY A 187 11.86 -13.44 -9.69
C GLY A 187 12.56 -12.57 -8.64
N GLU A 188 13.01 -11.41 -9.08
CA GLU A 188 13.77 -10.46 -8.26
C GLU A 188 12.88 -9.42 -7.57
N ILE A 189 13.33 -8.92 -6.42
CA ILE A 189 12.79 -7.74 -5.74
C ILE A 189 13.89 -6.69 -5.60
N LEU A 190 13.67 -5.52 -6.20
CA LEU A 190 14.62 -4.41 -6.18
C LEU A 190 14.42 -3.57 -4.91
N ILE A 191 15.42 -3.56 -4.03
CA ILE A 191 15.43 -2.80 -2.77
C ILE A 191 16.69 -1.95 -2.72
N ASN A 192 16.55 -0.67 -2.39
CA ASN A 192 17.66 0.27 -2.36
C ASN A 192 18.42 0.24 -1.03
N TYR A 193 19.67 0.69 -1.05
CA TYR A 193 20.51 0.79 0.16
C TYR A 193 19.87 1.67 1.25
N GLY A 194 19.24 2.78 0.87
CA GLY A 194 18.60 3.71 1.80
C GLY A 194 17.56 3.08 2.73
N ASP A 195 16.82 2.08 2.26
CA ASP A 195 15.82 1.38 3.07
C ASP A 195 16.48 0.47 4.13
N PHE A 196 17.68 -0.07 3.87
CA PHE A 196 18.48 -0.77 4.88
C PHE A 196 19.03 0.20 5.93
N LEU A 197 19.49 1.38 5.50
CA LEU A 197 20.00 2.42 6.37
C LEU A 197 18.92 2.96 7.33
N GLU A 198 17.73 3.29 6.84
CA GLU A 198 16.62 3.78 7.68
C GLU A 198 16.19 2.75 8.72
N ASN A 199 16.03 1.49 8.30
CA ASN A 199 15.63 0.42 9.20
C ASN A 199 16.77 -0.10 10.07
N ASN A 200 18.00 0.40 9.88
CA ASN A 200 19.22 -0.05 10.54
C ASN A 200 19.36 -1.58 10.48
N HIS A 201 19.05 -2.16 9.32
CA HIS A 201 19.16 -3.58 9.08
C HIS A 201 20.55 -3.88 8.50
N PRO A 202 21.30 -4.88 8.99
CA PRO A 202 22.55 -5.29 8.37
C PRO A 202 22.37 -5.57 6.88
N LEU A 203 23.39 -5.23 6.09
CA LEU A 203 23.36 -5.50 4.65
C LEU A 203 23.36 -7.01 4.44
N ALA A 204 22.32 -7.52 3.77
CA ALA A 204 22.30 -8.92 3.38
C ALA A 204 23.27 -9.17 2.21
N PRO A 205 23.89 -10.35 2.09
CA PRO A 205 24.78 -10.66 0.98
C PRO A 205 24.11 -10.41 -0.37
N SER A 206 24.74 -9.59 -1.20
CA SER A 206 24.23 -9.26 -2.53
C SER A 206 24.29 -10.49 -3.43
N PRO A 207 23.21 -10.75 -4.20
CA PRO A 207 23.28 -11.50 -5.45
C PRO A 207 24.36 -11.02 -6.39
N TYR A 208 24.96 -11.97 -7.11
CA TYR A 208 25.86 -11.66 -8.19
C TYR A 208 25.06 -11.30 -9.45
N CYS A 209 24.93 -9.98 -9.67
CA CYS A 209 24.14 -9.37 -10.73
C CYS A 209 25.03 -8.60 -11.72
N PHE A 210 24.44 -8.16 -12.84
CA PHE A 210 25.17 -7.43 -13.88
C PHE A 210 25.81 -6.15 -13.35
N GLU A 211 25.13 -5.44 -12.44
CA GLU A 211 25.63 -4.18 -11.86
C GLU A 211 26.90 -4.39 -11.02
N TRP A 212 27.10 -5.58 -10.45
CA TRP A 212 28.35 -5.94 -9.78
C TRP A 212 29.38 -6.40 -10.81
N TRP A 213 29.02 -7.34 -11.70
CA TRP A 213 29.92 -7.89 -12.71
C TRP A 213 30.57 -6.80 -13.57
N ILE A 214 29.81 -5.78 -13.99
CA ILE A 214 30.34 -4.68 -14.81
C ILE A 214 31.38 -3.83 -14.06
N GLN A 215 31.31 -3.73 -12.74
CA GLN A 215 32.33 -3.03 -11.94
C GLN A 215 33.63 -3.84 -11.87
N GLU A 216 33.53 -5.17 -11.77
CA GLU A 216 34.69 -6.06 -11.85
C GLU A 216 35.32 -6.03 -13.26
N TYR A 217 34.50 -6.02 -14.31
CA TYR A 217 34.95 -5.85 -15.69
C TYR A 217 35.70 -4.52 -15.89
N ARG A 218 35.11 -3.38 -15.48
CA ARG A 218 35.75 -2.05 -15.59
C ARG A 218 37.05 -1.94 -14.81
N LYS A 219 37.16 -2.67 -13.68
CA LYS A 219 38.41 -2.75 -12.89
C LYS A 219 39.48 -3.57 -13.60
N ALA A 220 39.10 -4.64 -14.30
CA ALA A 220 40.03 -5.51 -15.04
C ALA A 220 40.43 -4.91 -16.41
N ALA A 221 39.54 -4.17 -17.07
CA ALA A 221 39.73 -3.59 -18.39
C ALA A 221 39.38 -2.08 -18.40
N PRO A 222 40.19 -1.22 -17.75
CA PRO A 222 39.88 0.21 -17.60
C PRO A 222 39.94 1.01 -18.91
N ASP A 223 40.74 0.56 -19.89
CA ASP A 223 41.00 1.26 -21.15
C ASP A 223 40.17 0.74 -22.34
N ALA A 224 39.28 -0.24 -22.12
CA ALA A 224 38.47 -0.83 -23.17
C ALA A 224 37.23 0.05 -23.47
N GLU A 225 37.01 0.40 -24.74
CA GLU A 225 35.71 0.93 -25.16
C GLU A 225 34.64 -0.14 -24.90
N THR A 226 33.72 0.17 -24.00
CA THR A 226 32.74 -0.78 -23.47
C THR A 226 31.39 -0.54 -24.14
N ASP A 227 30.93 -1.46 -24.98
CA ASP A 227 29.51 -1.51 -25.36
C ASP A 227 28.72 -2.26 -24.27
N GLU A 228 28.12 -1.50 -23.35
CA GLU A 228 27.34 -2.09 -22.25
C GLU A 228 26.16 -2.93 -22.74
N ALA A 229 25.61 -2.66 -23.93
CA ALA A 229 24.50 -3.44 -24.45
C ALA A 229 24.94 -4.85 -24.84
N GLU A 230 26.10 -4.99 -25.49
CA GLU A 230 26.70 -6.28 -25.82
C GLU A 230 27.10 -7.06 -24.56
N LEU A 231 27.65 -6.36 -23.56
CA LEU A 231 28.04 -6.98 -22.30
C LEU A 231 26.86 -7.39 -21.41
N LYS A 232 25.69 -6.77 -21.56
CA LYS A 232 24.50 -7.10 -20.76
C LYS A 232 23.87 -8.42 -21.18
N ASP A 233 23.95 -8.76 -22.47
CA ASP A 233 23.43 -10.00 -23.04
C ASP A 233 24.47 -10.71 -23.92
N PRO A 234 25.60 -11.18 -23.36
CA PRO A 234 26.66 -11.80 -24.13
C PRO A 234 26.27 -13.21 -24.58
N THR A 235 26.90 -13.70 -25.65
CA THR A 235 26.85 -15.13 -26.00
C THR A 235 27.69 -15.95 -25.02
N GLN A 236 27.43 -17.26 -24.93
CA GLN A 236 28.23 -18.15 -24.09
C GLN A 236 29.74 -18.10 -24.39
N GLU A 237 30.14 -17.93 -25.65
CA GLU A 237 31.55 -17.86 -26.04
C GLU A 237 32.19 -16.59 -25.48
N VAL A 238 31.56 -15.43 -25.69
CA VAL A 238 32.04 -14.14 -25.19
C VAL A 238 32.14 -14.17 -23.67
N ALA A 239 31.13 -14.70 -22.96
CA ALA A 239 31.16 -14.78 -21.51
C ALA A 239 32.32 -15.65 -20.97
N LEU A 240 32.64 -16.75 -21.65
CA LEU A 240 33.74 -17.64 -21.27
C LEU A 240 35.11 -17.07 -21.64
N ASP A 241 35.23 -16.39 -22.78
CA ASP A 241 36.46 -15.77 -23.23
C ASP A 241 36.84 -14.60 -22.31
N LEU A 242 35.89 -13.74 -21.96
CA LEU A 242 36.09 -12.67 -20.98
C LEU A 242 36.55 -13.20 -19.62
N CYS A 243 35.97 -14.32 -19.19
CA CYS A 243 36.34 -14.97 -17.95
C CYS A 243 37.80 -15.47 -17.96
N LYS A 244 38.24 -16.07 -19.06
CA LYS A 244 39.61 -16.60 -19.22
C LYS A 244 40.65 -15.52 -19.46
N GLU A 245 40.33 -14.50 -20.25
CA GLU A 245 41.27 -13.45 -20.63
C GLU A 245 41.48 -12.42 -19.51
N LEU A 246 40.40 -12.03 -18.82
CA LEU A 246 40.44 -10.97 -17.80
C LEU A 246 40.42 -11.49 -16.37
N ASN A 247 40.28 -12.81 -16.17
CA ASN A 247 40.18 -13.46 -14.86
C ASN A 247 39.07 -12.85 -13.96
N ILE A 248 37.95 -12.48 -14.58
CA ILE A 248 36.74 -12.02 -13.89
C ILE A 248 35.77 -13.20 -13.70
N PRO A 249 34.88 -13.18 -12.70
CA PRO A 249 33.93 -14.26 -12.50
C PRO A 249 32.92 -14.41 -13.66
N LEU A 250 32.35 -15.60 -13.79
CA LEU A 250 31.39 -15.94 -14.85
C LEU A 250 30.21 -14.96 -14.89
N HIS A 251 29.84 -14.51 -16.08
CA HIS A 251 28.76 -13.54 -16.28
C HIS A 251 27.42 -14.00 -15.64
N PRO A 252 26.70 -13.14 -14.90
CA PRO A 252 25.46 -13.49 -14.18
C PRO A 252 24.37 -14.20 -15.01
N LYS A 253 24.27 -13.91 -16.32
CA LYS A 253 23.36 -14.61 -17.26
C LYS A 253 23.55 -16.13 -17.22
N PHE A 254 24.79 -16.59 -17.10
CA PHE A 254 25.19 -17.99 -17.15
C PHE A 254 25.55 -18.56 -15.77
N THR A 255 25.29 -17.82 -14.71
CA THR A 255 25.51 -18.29 -13.34
C THR A 255 24.23 -18.95 -12.82
N TYR A 256 24.31 -20.16 -12.29
CA TYR A 256 23.14 -20.91 -11.80
C TYR A 256 23.04 -20.87 -10.26
N LEU A 257 21.93 -21.36 -9.71
CA LEU A 257 21.71 -21.41 -8.26
C LEU A 257 22.44 -22.58 -7.58
N TRP A 258 23.75 -22.70 -7.80
CA TRP A 258 24.55 -23.80 -7.27
C TRP A 258 24.50 -23.94 -5.74
N HIS A 259 24.18 -22.86 -5.01
CA HIS A 259 24.02 -22.86 -3.56
C HIS A 259 22.70 -23.47 -3.05
N ASP A 260 21.75 -23.78 -3.95
CA ASP A 260 20.46 -24.40 -3.61
C ASP A 260 20.51 -25.95 -3.72
N ILE A 261 21.64 -26.53 -4.14
CA ILE A 261 21.84 -27.98 -4.30
C ILE A 261 23.03 -28.48 -3.48
N ASP A 262 23.11 -29.79 -3.25
CA ASP A 262 24.20 -30.42 -2.51
C ASP A 262 25.25 -31.12 -3.42
N ASN A 263 26.39 -31.49 -2.82
CA ASN A 263 27.50 -32.18 -3.50
C ASN A 263 27.08 -33.53 -4.12
N SER A 264 26.10 -34.22 -3.55
CA SER A 264 25.62 -35.51 -4.07
C SER A 264 24.79 -35.31 -5.34
N GLN A 265 23.89 -34.34 -5.33
CA GLN A 265 23.09 -33.94 -6.49
C GLN A 265 23.98 -33.43 -7.62
N TYR A 266 24.99 -32.61 -7.30
CA TYR A 266 25.98 -32.13 -8.27
C TYR A 266 26.74 -33.28 -8.95
N THR A 267 27.17 -34.28 -8.18
CA THR A 267 27.91 -35.43 -8.72
C THR A 267 27.03 -36.26 -9.65
N VAL A 268 25.80 -36.58 -9.22
CA VAL A 268 24.84 -37.35 -10.04
C VAL A 268 24.48 -36.61 -11.33
N LEU A 269 24.38 -35.27 -11.28
CA LEU A 269 24.11 -34.44 -12.45
C LEU A 269 25.27 -34.47 -13.45
N ALA A 270 26.51 -34.35 -12.96
CA ALA A 270 27.70 -34.45 -13.81
C ALA A 270 27.83 -35.83 -14.46
N ASP A 271 27.55 -36.91 -13.71
CA ASP A 271 27.59 -38.29 -14.22
C ASP A 271 26.52 -38.52 -15.29
N LEU A 272 25.28 -38.06 -15.05
CA LEU A 272 24.18 -38.15 -16.02
C LEU A 272 24.53 -37.46 -17.34
N ILE A 273 25.11 -36.26 -17.29
CA ILE A 273 25.48 -35.50 -18.48
C ILE A 273 26.67 -36.14 -19.20
N SER A 274 27.61 -36.73 -18.45
CA SER A 274 28.78 -37.40 -19.03
C SER A 274 28.42 -38.74 -19.71
N GLU A 275 27.51 -39.52 -19.12
CA GLU A 275 27.10 -40.83 -19.65
C GLU A 275 26.06 -40.72 -20.77
N ASP A 276 25.06 -39.85 -20.63
CA ASP A 276 23.87 -39.83 -21.49
C ASP A 276 23.70 -38.53 -22.29
N GLY A 277 24.56 -37.52 -22.05
CA GLY A 277 24.48 -36.23 -22.73
C GLY A 277 24.91 -36.30 -24.18
N LEU A 278 24.17 -35.59 -25.05
CA LEU A 278 24.51 -35.40 -26.45
C LEU A 278 24.62 -33.91 -26.75
N LEU A 279 25.85 -33.43 -26.95
CA LEU A 279 26.14 -32.05 -27.35
C LEU A 279 26.17 -31.95 -28.89
N GLU A 280 25.47 -30.96 -29.45
CA GLU A 280 25.55 -30.67 -30.89
C GLU A 280 26.95 -30.20 -31.30
N ALA A 281 27.32 -30.38 -32.57
CA ALA A 281 28.69 -30.16 -33.04
C ALA A 281 29.17 -28.70 -32.91
N ASP A 282 28.23 -27.75 -32.94
CA ASP A 282 28.49 -26.33 -32.72
C ASP A 282 28.51 -25.93 -31.23
N GLY A 283 28.14 -26.83 -30.32
CA GLY A 283 28.05 -26.58 -28.89
C GLY A 283 26.84 -25.72 -28.49
N SER A 284 25.86 -25.54 -29.37
CA SER A 284 24.72 -24.66 -29.11
C SER A 284 23.61 -25.30 -28.26
N ILE A 285 23.46 -26.63 -28.34
CA ILE A 285 22.38 -27.38 -27.69
C ILE A 285 22.92 -28.66 -27.03
N LEU A 286 22.55 -28.86 -25.76
CA LEU A 286 22.75 -30.11 -25.02
C LEU A 286 21.42 -30.87 -24.96
N LYS A 287 21.43 -32.15 -25.34
CA LYS A 287 20.27 -33.06 -25.27
C LYS A 287 20.47 -34.11 -24.20
N LEU A 288 19.44 -34.35 -23.40
CA LEU A 288 19.40 -35.36 -22.35
C LEU A 288 18.17 -36.27 -22.52
N PRO A 289 18.24 -37.57 -22.18
CA PRO A 289 17.08 -38.45 -22.18
C PRO A 289 16.10 -38.08 -21.07
N LEU A 290 14.87 -37.73 -21.43
CA LEU A 290 13.87 -37.20 -20.49
C LEU A 290 13.56 -38.18 -19.37
N GLN A 291 13.24 -39.43 -19.71
CA GLN A 291 12.81 -40.43 -18.72
C GLN A 291 13.90 -40.70 -17.67
N ARG A 292 15.16 -40.88 -18.11
CA ARG A 292 16.29 -41.11 -17.19
C ARG A 292 16.58 -39.89 -16.32
N THR A 293 16.40 -38.68 -16.85
CA THR A 293 16.53 -37.43 -16.08
C THR A 293 15.46 -37.29 -15.00
N ILE A 294 14.25 -37.80 -15.25
CA ILE A 294 13.16 -37.85 -14.27
C ILE A 294 13.43 -38.94 -13.22
N ASP A 295 13.78 -40.15 -13.65
CA ASP A 295 13.99 -41.30 -12.77
C ASP A 295 15.13 -41.08 -11.76
N THR A 296 16.16 -40.33 -12.16
CA THR A 296 17.28 -39.92 -11.30
C THR A 296 16.96 -38.71 -10.40
N GLY A 297 15.81 -38.06 -10.58
CA GLY A 297 15.43 -36.83 -9.89
C GLY A 297 16.14 -35.57 -10.39
N MET A 298 17.03 -35.68 -11.39
CA MET A 298 17.83 -34.55 -11.91
C MET A 298 17.00 -33.51 -12.65
N LYS A 299 15.79 -33.85 -13.14
CA LYS A 299 14.84 -32.85 -13.66
C LYS A 299 14.52 -31.78 -12.62
N LYS A 300 14.30 -32.18 -11.35
CA LYS A 300 14.02 -31.21 -10.28
C LYS A 300 15.27 -30.42 -9.91
N VAL A 301 16.46 -31.02 -9.97
CA VAL A 301 17.72 -30.31 -9.75
C VAL A 301 17.95 -29.24 -10.83
N LEU A 302 17.69 -29.54 -12.11
CA LEU A 302 17.74 -28.55 -13.20
C LEU A 302 16.76 -27.40 -13.00
N GLU A 303 15.54 -27.70 -12.53
CA GLU A 303 14.56 -26.70 -12.13
C GLU A 303 15.07 -25.84 -10.97
N ASP A 304 15.61 -26.47 -9.92
CA ASP A 304 16.10 -25.78 -8.73
C ASP A 304 17.29 -24.86 -9.04
N LEU A 305 18.12 -25.23 -10.01
CA LEU A 305 19.22 -24.42 -10.56
C LEU A 305 18.77 -23.29 -11.49
N LEU A 306 17.49 -23.27 -11.89
CA LEU A 306 16.90 -22.39 -12.90
C LEU A 306 17.54 -22.54 -14.29
N VAL A 307 17.94 -23.77 -14.66
CA VAL A 307 18.42 -24.08 -16.01
C VAL A 307 17.21 -24.12 -16.94
N GLN A 308 17.12 -23.15 -17.86
CA GLN A 308 16.05 -23.12 -18.85
C GLN A 308 16.19 -24.28 -19.83
N HIS A 309 15.10 -25.01 -20.09
CA HIS A 309 15.11 -26.18 -20.96
C HIS A 309 13.74 -26.46 -21.58
N LYS A 310 13.76 -27.06 -22.77
CA LYS A 310 12.55 -27.52 -23.48
C LYS A 310 12.44 -29.03 -23.50
N VAL A 311 11.22 -29.53 -23.34
CA VAL A 311 10.87 -30.93 -23.30
C VAL A 311 10.21 -31.32 -24.63
N ASN A 312 10.92 -32.14 -25.40
CA ASN A 312 10.44 -32.74 -26.65
C ASN A 312 10.60 -34.25 -26.53
N ASP A 313 9.60 -34.94 -25.96
CA ASP A 313 9.61 -36.39 -25.71
C ASP A 313 10.15 -37.18 -26.93
N PRO A 314 11.25 -37.95 -26.79
CA PRO A 314 11.87 -38.47 -25.55
C PRO A 314 13.05 -37.68 -24.99
N THR A 315 13.26 -36.43 -25.41
CA THR A 315 14.45 -35.64 -25.10
C THR A 315 14.16 -34.34 -24.37
N LEU A 316 15.09 -33.92 -23.51
CA LEU A 316 15.18 -32.61 -22.88
C LEU A 316 16.33 -31.84 -23.54
N THR A 317 16.12 -30.56 -23.87
CA THR A 317 17.09 -29.73 -24.58
C THR A 317 17.42 -28.45 -23.81
N ILE A 318 18.71 -28.15 -23.66
CA ILE A 318 19.25 -26.96 -23.01
C ILE A 318 20.00 -26.13 -24.08
N GLN A 319 19.72 -24.84 -24.15
CA GLN A 319 20.38 -23.90 -25.07
C GLN A 319 21.57 -23.21 -24.38
N GLU A 320 22.59 -22.85 -25.15
CA GLU A 320 23.83 -22.23 -24.66
C GLU A 320 24.46 -22.99 -23.45
N PRO A 321 24.69 -24.32 -23.56
CA PRO A 321 25.03 -25.15 -22.42
C PRO A 321 26.51 -25.05 -22.01
N LEU A 322 27.40 -24.40 -22.77
CA LEU A 322 28.84 -24.47 -22.52
C LEU A 322 29.24 -23.99 -21.11
N PRO A 323 28.74 -22.85 -20.59
CA PRO A 323 29.10 -22.40 -19.25
C PRO A 323 28.61 -23.38 -18.17
N PHE A 324 27.42 -23.96 -18.36
CA PHE A 324 26.87 -24.99 -17.48
C PHE A 324 27.73 -26.26 -17.48
N ILE A 325 28.13 -26.74 -18.67
CA ILE A 325 29.00 -27.91 -18.85
C ILE A 325 30.36 -27.68 -18.18
N TYR A 326 30.98 -26.52 -18.40
CA TYR A 326 32.26 -26.20 -17.78
C TYR A 326 32.16 -26.01 -16.27
N SER A 327 31.07 -25.44 -15.76
CA SER A 327 30.80 -25.38 -14.32
C SER A 327 30.64 -26.75 -13.66
N LEU A 328 30.30 -27.80 -14.42
CA LEU A 328 30.26 -29.19 -13.94
C LEU A 328 31.62 -29.90 -14.01
N GLY A 329 32.67 -29.24 -14.54
CA GLY A 329 33.97 -29.86 -14.78
C GLY A 329 34.01 -30.80 -15.98
N LEU A 330 33.11 -30.60 -16.94
CA LEU A 330 33.04 -31.36 -18.17
C LEU A 330 33.69 -30.57 -19.33
N ASP A 331 34.30 -31.27 -20.28
CA ASP A 331 34.80 -30.67 -21.52
C ASP A 331 33.76 -30.70 -22.65
N LYS A 332 34.10 -30.22 -23.86
CA LYS A 332 33.21 -30.28 -25.03
C LYS A 332 32.87 -31.70 -25.48
N ARG A 333 33.59 -32.71 -24.98
CA ARG A 333 33.30 -34.14 -25.22
C ARG A 333 32.46 -34.74 -24.10
N LEU A 334 32.02 -33.92 -23.15
CA LEU A 334 31.29 -34.30 -21.94
C LEU A 334 32.08 -35.27 -21.06
N SER A 335 33.41 -35.26 -21.15
CA SER A 335 34.26 -36.09 -20.30
C SER A 335 34.50 -35.41 -18.94
N LYS A 336 34.34 -36.19 -17.87
CA LYS A 336 34.50 -35.70 -16.49
C LYS A 336 35.98 -35.57 -16.13
N GLY A 337 36.39 -34.39 -15.69
CA GLY A 337 37.77 -34.07 -15.33
C GLY A 337 38.16 -34.34 -13.87
N TRP A 338 37.27 -34.89 -13.05
CA TRP A 338 37.44 -35.04 -11.60
C TRP A 338 36.74 -36.30 -11.06
N ASP A 339 37.30 -36.88 -9.99
CA ASP A 339 36.81 -38.14 -9.39
C ASP A 339 36.14 -37.96 -8.01
N SER A 340 36.54 -36.93 -7.25
CA SER A 340 36.00 -36.63 -5.92
C SER A 340 35.95 -35.13 -5.65
N LEU A 341 35.05 -34.71 -4.76
CA LEU A 341 34.91 -33.34 -4.28
C LEU A 341 35.70 -33.20 -2.97
N GLU A 342 36.55 -32.18 -2.85
CA GLU A 342 37.45 -32.00 -1.71
C GLU A 342 36.85 -31.11 -0.60
N HIS A 343 35.99 -30.15 -0.99
CA HIS A 343 35.40 -29.17 -0.09
C HIS A 343 33.98 -29.55 0.34
N GLU A 344 33.58 -29.13 1.55
CA GLU A 344 32.18 -29.25 2.00
C GLU A 344 31.26 -28.27 1.24
N GLU A 345 31.72 -27.04 1.00
CA GLU A 345 30.96 -26.02 0.27
C GLU A 345 31.05 -26.24 -1.25
N LEU A 346 29.90 -26.49 -1.89
CA LEU A 346 29.83 -26.86 -3.32
C LEU A 346 30.43 -25.78 -4.25
N LEU A 347 30.23 -24.50 -3.94
CA LEU A 347 30.78 -23.41 -4.77
C LEU A 347 32.31 -23.40 -4.78
N GLU A 348 32.98 -23.81 -3.70
CA GLU A 348 34.44 -23.93 -3.66
C GLU A 348 34.91 -25.03 -4.62
N ASN A 349 34.26 -26.19 -4.58
CA ASN A 349 34.53 -27.29 -5.52
C ASN A 349 34.33 -26.85 -6.98
N ILE A 350 33.23 -26.13 -7.28
CA ILE A 350 32.94 -25.66 -8.64
C ILE A 350 34.04 -24.71 -9.14
N ASN A 351 34.49 -23.79 -8.30
CA ASN A 351 35.53 -22.81 -8.67
C ASN A 351 36.86 -23.49 -9.01
N GLU A 352 37.24 -24.52 -8.26
CA GLU A 352 38.45 -25.29 -8.51
C GLU A 352 38.33 -26.12 -9.80
N ILE A 353 37.21 -26.82 -9.97
CA ILE A 353 36.99 -27.76 -11.07
C ILE A 353 36.78 -27.03 -12.41
N ALA A 354 35.99 -25.95 -12.43
CA ALA A 354 35.67 -25.22 -13.65
C ALA A 354 36.87 -24.42 -14.19
N GLY A 355 37.87 -24.14 -13.34
CA GLY A 355 39.02 -23.31 -13.67
C GLY A 355 38.68 -21.82 -13.79
N PHE A 356 37.51 -21.40 -13.30
CA PHE A 356 37.08 -20.01 -13.22
C PHE A 356 36.16 -19.78 -12.02
N VAL A 357 36.03 -18.52 -11.60
CA VAL A 357 35.23 -18.15 -10.42
C VAL A 357 33.74 -18.04 -10.78
N VAL A 358 32.92 -18.77 -10.04
CA VAL A 358 31.46 -18.71 -10.01
C VAL A 358 31.05 -18.17 -8.64
N ARG A 359 30.28 -17.08 -8.63
CA ARG A 359 29.77 -16.46 -7.41
C ARG A 359 28.32 -16.90 -7.13
N PRO A 360 27.87 -16.86 -5.87
CA PRO A 360 26.49 -17.19 -5.54
C PRO A 360 25.52 -16.20 -6.19
N ARG A 361 24.64 -16.70 -7.07
CA ARG A 361 23.67 -15.84 -7.79
C ARG A 361 22.53 -15.32 -6.93
N ALA A 362 22.08 -16.01 -5.89
CA ALA A 362 20.94 -15.56 -5.08
C ALA A 362 21.04 -15.95 -3.58
N PRO A 363 22.15 -15.60 -2.90
CA PRO A 363 22.40 -15.99 -1.51
C PRO A 363 21.33 -15.44 -0.53
N THR A 364 20.60 -14.39 -0.92
CA THR A 364 19.54 -13.80 -0.11
C THR A 364 18.18 -13.89 -0.79
N ARG A 365 17.20 -14.47 -0.08
CA ARG A 365 15.78 -14.48 -0.46
C ARG A 365 14.94 -13.64 0.51
N ILE A 366 13.94 -12.94 -0.01
CA ILE A 366 13.05 -12.05 0.76
C ILE A 366 11.65 -12.66 0.80
N GLY A 367 11.21 -13.03 2.00
CA GLY A 367 9.83 -13.41 2.24
C GLY A 367 8.86 -12.23 2.04
N ALA A 368 7.71 -12.49 1.42
CA ALA A 368 6.70 -11.46 1.22
C ALA A 368 5.28 -12.03 1.18
N ARG A 369 4.31 -11.20 1.56
CA ARG A 369 2.89 -11.45 1.36
C ARG A 369 2.16 -10.17 1.00
N MET A 370 0.97 -10.32 0.43
CA MET A 370 0.08 -9.19 0.19
C MET A 370 -0.35 -8.52 1.50
N GLY A 371 -0.02 -7.23 1.59
CA GLY A 371 -0.58 -6.27 2.52
C GLY A 371 -1.89 -5.72 1.96
N ARG A 372 -2.02 -4.41 1.89
CA ARG A 372 -3.20 -3.73 1.32
C ARG A 372 -3.12 -3.68 -0.21
N PRO A 373 -4.24 -3.83 -0.94
CA PRO A 373 -4.27 -3.52 -2.36
C PRO A 373 -4.01 -2.02 -2.57
N GLU A 374 -3.64 -1.65 -3.79
CA GLU A 374 -3.56 -0.28 -4.25
C GLU A 374 -4.90 0.46 -4.09
N LYS A 375 -4.96 1.79 -4.15
CA LYS A 375 -6.21 2.55 -4.02
C LYS A 375 -6.20 3.82 -4.85
N SER A 376 -7.33 4.06 -5.52
CA SER A 376 -7.67 5.31 -6.21
C SER A 376 -9.19 5.47 -6.10
N ASP A 377 -9.67 6.25 -5.13
CA ASP A 377 -11.12 6.40 -4.91
C ASP A 377 -11.51 7.74 -4.25
N LYS A 378 -12.74 8.18 -4.53
CA LYS A 378 -13.36 9.38 -3.97
C LYS A 378 -13.50 9.24 -2.45
N ARG A 379 -13.06 10.23 -1.67
CA ARG A 379 -13.21 10.17 -0.20
C ARG A 379 -14.64 10.51 0.23
N LYS A 380 -15.44 9.48 0.52
CA LYS A 380 -16.85 9.62 0.92
C LYS A 380 -17.05 9.43 2.42
N MET A 381 -17.88 10.29 3.02
CA MET A 381 -18.44 10.00 4.34
C MET A 381 -19.52 8.92 4.21
N THR A 382 -19.82 8.21 5.31
CA THR A 382 -20.91 7.23 5.33
C THR A 382 -22.08 7.73 6.17
N PRO A 383 -23.27 7.97 5.56
CA PRO A 383 -23.56 8.22 4.14
C PRO A 383 -22.93 9.51 3.60
N ALA A 384 -22.75 9.59 2.27
CA ALA A 384 -22.05 10.67 1.57
C ALA A 384 -22.95 11.90 1.39
N PRO A 385 -22.66 13.04 2.06
CA PRO A 385 -23.41 14.27 1.89
C PRO A 385 -22.88 15.09 0.70
N HIS A 386 -23.75 15.94 0.16
CA HIS A 386 -23.38 16.98 -0.81
C HIS A 386 -23.32 18.36 -0.13
N ALA A 387 -24.12 18.55 0.92
CA ALA A 387 -24.15 19.77 1.73
C ALA A 387 -23.99 19.45 3.22
N LEU A 388 -23.23 20.28 3.93
CA LEU A 388 -23.18 20.26 5.40
C LEU A 388 -24.36 21.02 6.00
N PHE A 389 -25.58 20.53 5.77
CA PHE A 389 -26.83 21.09 6.29
C PHE A 389 -27.61 20.06 7.15
N PRO A 390 -27.99 20.39 8.40
CA PRO A 390 -28.68 19.46 9.29
C PRO A 390 -30.16 19.28 8.93
N ILE A 391 -30.61 18.03 8.78
CA ILE A 391 -32.02 17.68 8.51
C ILE A 391 -32.62 16.68 9.51
N ALA A 392 -31.93 16.40 10.60
CA ALA A 392 -32.35 15.44 11.64
C ALA A 392 -32.81 14.10 11.03
N GLU A 393 -34.06 13.68 11.28
CA GLU A 393 -34.66 12.46 10.73
C GLU A 393 -35.61 12.73 9.54
N ALA A 394 -35.77 14.00 9.12
CA ALA A 394 -36.73 14.39 8.09
C ALA A 394 -36.41 13.81 6.70
N GLY A 395 -35.11 13.61 6.40
CA GLY A 395 -34.65 12.99 5.15
C GLY A 395 -34.61 11.46 5.16
N GLY A 396 -35.08 10.82 6.23
CA GLY A 396 -35.03 9.36 6.41
C GLY A 396 -33.61 8.80 6.48
N ASN A 397 -33.47 7.49 6.23
CA ASN A 397 -32.18 6.78 6.32
C ASN A 397 -31.16 7.28 5.27
N THR A 398 -31.63 7.69 4.09
CA THR A 398 -30.77 8.19 3.00
C THR A 398 -30.38 9.66 3.16
N ARG A 399 -30.95 10.37 4.15
CA ARG A 399 -30.69 11.79 4.43
C ARG A 399 -30.95 12.69 3.22
N SER A 400 -32.02 12.40 2.47
CA SER A 400 -32.41 13.17 1.28
C SER A 400 -32.98 14.54 1.68
N LEU A 401 -32.48 15.60 1.04
CA LEU A 401 -32.92 16.98 1.25
C LEU A 401 -34.30 17.22 0.62
N GLU A 402 -34.57 16.64 -0.55
CA GLU A 402 -35.88 16.68 -1.20
C GLU A 402 -36.98 16.08 -0.31
N LYS A 403 -36.72 14.91 0.29
CA LYS A 403 -37.65 14.30 1.26
C LYS A 403 -37.87 15.19 2.49
N ALA A 404 -36.83 15.89 2.94
CA ALA A 404 -36.94 16.84 4.05
C ALA A 404 -37.79 18.08 3.66
N ALA A 405 -37.71 18.56 2.42
CA ALA A 405 -38.55 19.66 1.91
C ALA A 405 -40.04 19.29 1.84
N ASN A 406 -40.34 18.02 1.62
CA ASN A 406 -41.72 17.50 1.59
C ASN A 406 -42.18 16.86 2.92
N PHE A 407 -41.34 16.90 3.96
CA PHE A 407 -41.62 16.25 5.24
C PHE A 407 -42.81 16.88 5.97
N LYS A 408 -43.69 16.06 6.55
CA LYS A 408 -44.78 16.48 7.44
C LYS A 408 -44.64 15.79 8.79
N VAL A 409 -44.70 16.57 9.87
CA VAL A 409 -44.62 16.04 11.25
C VAL A 409 -45.89 15.25 11.58
N ASN A 410 -47.06 15.83 11.28
CA ASN A 410 -48.40 15.26 11.39
C ASN A 410 -49.22 15.62 10.13
N THR A 411 -50.35 14.95 9.90
CA THR A 411 -51.25 15.19 8.73
C THR A 411 -51.65 16.67 8.56
N ASN A 412 -51.80 17.41 9.68
CA ASN A 412 -52.23 18.82 9.71
C ASN A 412 -51.07 19.83 9.75
N SER A 413 -49.81 19.40 9.66
CA SER A 413 -48.66 20.31 9.72
C SER A 413 -48.18 20.76 8.34
N LYS A 414 -47.70 22.01 8.25
CA LYS A 414 -47.15 22.60 7.01
C LYS A 414 -46.00 21.72 6.52
N ALA A 415 -46.09 21.25 5.27
CA ALA A 415 -45.03 20.47 4.63
C ALA A 415 -43.73 21.28 4.58
N GLY A 416 -42.61 20.64 4.93
CA GLY A 416 -41.27 21.23 4.89
C GLY A 416 -40.84 21.97 6.15
N THR A 417 -41.66 22.01 7.20
CA THR A 417 -41.22 22.53 8.51
C THR A 417 -40.53 21.43 9.32
N ILE A 418 -39.21 21.54 9.50
CA ILE A 418 -38.41 20.51 10.18
C ILE A 418 -37.81 21.04 11.49
N PRO A 419 -37.87 20.27 12.60
CA PRO A 419 -37.17 20.58 13.83
C PRO A 419 -35.72 20.10 13.75
N VAL A 420 -34.76 21.02 13.78
CA VAL A 420 -33.33 20.72 13.68
C VAL A 420 -32.54 21.43 14.77
N GLU A 421 -31.46 20.80 15.22
CA GLU A 421 -30.49 21.44 16.11
C GLU A 421 -29.52 22.25 15.25
N ILE A 422 -29.45 23.55 15.48
CA ILE A 422 -28.66 24.48 14.67
C ILE A 422 -28.10 25.62 15.54
N GLY A 423 -27.01 26.25 15.09
CA GLY A 423 -26.44 27.42 15.75
C GLY A 423 -27.25 28.69 15.53
N ASN A 424 -27.67 29.34 16.60
CA ASN A 424 -28.29 30.66 16.53
C ASN A 424 -27.22 31.73 16.30
N ARG A 425 -27.51 32.65 15.40
CA ARG A 425 -26.65 33.77 15.02
C ARG A 425 -27.44 35.07 15.01
N ILE A 426 -26.76 36.20 15.20
CA ILE A 426 -27.34 37.54 15.19
C ILE A 426 -26.55 38.45 14.25
N CYS A 427 -27.25 39.23 13.43
CA CYS A 427 -26.61 40.25 12.61
C CYS A 427 -26.27 41.48 13.47
N PRO A 428 -25.01 41.95 13.49
CA PRO A 428 -24.64 43.13 14.27
C PRO A 428 -25.21 44.44 13.68
N ALA A 429 -25.47 44.50 12.37
CA ALA A 429 -25.97 45.70 11.70
C ALA A 429 -27.49 45.90 11.86
N CYS A 430 -28.30 44.85 11.64
CA CYS A 430 -29.77 44.96 11.67
C CYS A 430 -30.42 44.26 12.88
N GLY A 431 -29.66 43.53 13.69
CA GLY A 431 -30.18 42.83 14.88
C GLY A 431 -30.99 41.56 14.60
N VAL A 432 -31.17 41.16 13.33
CA VAL A 432 -31.97 39.98 12.96
C VAL A 432 -31.31 38.69 13.45
N GLU A 433 -32.12 37.81 14.06
CA GLU A 433 -31.69 36.50 14.58
C GLU A 433 -31.98 35.36 13.61
N GLY A 434 -30.91 34.70 13.15
CA GLY A 434 -30.97 33.65 12.15
C GLY A 434 -30.07 32.48 12.51
N PHE A 435 -29.70 31.71 11.49
CA PHE A 435 -28.68 30.67 11.55
C PHE A 435 -27.67 30.80 10.39
N GLU A 436 -28.02 31.59 9.38
CA GLU A 436 -27.20 31.83 8.19
C GLU A 436 -25.98 32.66 8.53
N PHE A 437 -24.88 32.38 7.84
CA PHE A 437 -23.61 33.06 8.05
C PHE A 437 -23.63 34.51 7.56
N ARG A 438 -24.48 34.81 6.59
CA ARG A 438 -24.69 36.14 6.00
C ARG A 438 -26.15 36.52 6.13
N CYS A 439 -26.42 37.76 6.53
CA CYS A 439 -27.78 38.31 6.59
C CYS A 439 -28.21 38.86 5.23
N ASP A 440 -29.52 38.99 5.00
CA ASP A 440 -30.08 39.61 3.79
C ASP A 440 -29.61 41.06 3.58
N CYS A 441 -29.22 41.78 4.64
CA CYS A 441 -28.61 43.11 4.52
C CYS A 441 -27.14 43.09 4.04
N GLY A 442 -26.56 41.91 3.84
CA GLY A 442 -25.19 41.69 3.34
C GLY A 442 -24.12 41.50 4.43
N GLU A 443 -24.42 41.82 5.68
CA GLU A 443 -23.47 41.75 6.82
C GLU A 443 -23.29 40.32 7.38
N TYR A 444 -22.11 40.02 7.93
CA TYR A 444 -21.82 38.73 8.57
C TYR A 444 -22.48 38.62 9.95
N THR A 445 -23.13 37.50 10.20
CA THR A 445 -23.77 37.24 11.50
C THR A 445 -22.76 36.68 12.51
N LEU A 446 -22.97 36.89 13.80
CA LEU A 446 -22.13 36.36 14.89
C LEU A 446 -22.87 35.29 15.71
N PRO A 447 -22.19 34.27 16.25
CA PRO A 447 -22.84 33.27 17.11
C PRO A 447 -23.46 33.89 18.37
N LYS A 448 -24.75 33.65 18.60
CA LYS A 448 -25.47 34.13 19.79
C LYS A 448 -25.34 33.11 20.92
N LEU A 449 -24.44 33.37 21.86
CA LEU A 449 -24.11 32.47 22.97
C LEU A 449 -25.04 32.65 24.18
N PHE A 450 -25.42 31.53 24.82
CA PHE A 450 -26.22 31.50 26.05
C PHE A 450 -25.78 30.40 27.04
N CYS A 451 -26.07 30.52 28.36
CA CYS A 451 -25.83 29.45 29.34
C CYS A 451 -26.90 28.37 29.18
N PRO A 452 -26.57 27.11 28.85
CA PRO A 452 -27.56 26.04 28.71
C PRO A 452 -28.25 25.69 30.04
N ARG A 453 -27.65 26.05 31.19
CA ARG A 453 -28.19 25.80 32.52
C ARG A 453 -29.15 26.87 33.04
N CYS A 454 -28.88 28.15 32.78
CA CYS A 454 -29.67 29.27 33.33
C CYS A 454 -30.27 30.20 32.27
N GLY A 455 -30.07 29.94 30.98
CA GLY A 455 -30.75 30.60 29.87
C GLY A 455 -30.29 32.02 29.53
N ILE A 456 -29.40 32.63 30.32
CA ILE A 456 -28.95 34.01 30.05
C ILE A 456 -28.08 34.06 28.78
N SER A 457 -28.24 35.13 27.99
CA SER A 457 -27.37 35.45 26.86
C SER A 457 -26.03 35.97 27.38
N VAL A 458 -24.92 35.45 26.89
CA VAL A 458 -23.57 35.76 27.38
C VAL A 458 -22.58 35.78 26.24
N ASN A 459 -21.83 36.86 26.07
CA ASN A 459 -20.80 36.96 25.02
C ASN A 459 -19.43 36.36 25.43
N LYS A 460 -19.40 35.45 26.41
CA LYS A 460 -18.18 34.82 26.96
C LYS A 460 -18.32 33.32 26.95
N ALA A 461 -17.21 32.59 26.82
CA ALA A 461 -17.18 31.12 26.76
C ALA A 461 -17.70 30.40 28.02
N LYS A 462 -17.63 31.10 29.17
CA LYS A 462 -18.15 30.63 30.45
C LYS A 462 -19.21 31.61 30.94
N CYS A 463 -20.26 31.06 31.52
CA CYS A 463 -21.30 31.88 32.09
C CYS A 463 -20.85 32.47 33.43
N PRO A 464 -21.02 33.79 33.65
CA PRO A 464 -20.62 34.45 34.88
C PRO A 464 -21.45 34.00 36.11
N LYS A 465 -22.64 33.45 35.90
CA LYS A 465 -23.56 33.02 36.97
C LYS A 465 -23.42 31.53 37.34
N CYS A 466 -23.22 30.68 36.34
CA CYS A 466 -23.38 29.23 36.45
C CYS A 466 -22.03 28.46 36.29
N ASP A 467 -20.94 29.16 35.94
CA ASP A 467 -19.62 28.68 35.44
C ASP A 467 -19.67 27.59 34.34
N SER A 468 -20.86 27.26 33.84
CA SER A 468 -21.02 26.28 32.77
C SER A 468 -20.58 26.88 31.43
N LYS A 469 -20.08 26.02 30.54
CA LYS A 469 -19.74 26.39 29.16
C LYS A 469 -20.98 26.89 28.41
N THR A 470 -20.87 28.03 27.75
CA THR A 470 -21.94 28.60 26.92
C THR A 470 -22.04 27.87 25.58
N THR A 471 -23.23 27.87 24.99
CA THR A 471 -23.48 27.33 23.64
C THR A 471 -24.30 28.31 22.82
N CYS A 472 -24.23 28.22 21.49
CA CYS A 472 -25.16 28.90 20.57
C CYS A 472 -26.18 27.94 19.96
N THR A 473 -26.07 26.64 20.27
CA THR A 473 -26.87 25.60 19.62
C THR A 473 -28.21 25.41 20.33
N SER A 474 -29.29 25.34 19.55
CA SER A 474 -30.63 25.06 20.08
C SER A 474 -31.51 24.35 19.05
N MET A 475 -32.59 23.72 19.50
CA MET A 475 -33.60 23.17 18.60
C MET A 475 -34.44 24.30 18.02
N ARG A 476 -34.43 24.46 16.69
CA ARG A 476 -35.22 25.45 15.95
C ARG A 476 -36.11 24.75 14.93
N LYS A 477 -37.33 25.27 14.74
CA LYS A 477 -38.19 24.87 13.62
C LYS A 477 -37.88 25.76 12.42
N ILE A 478 -37.43 25.17 11.33
CA ILE A 478 -37.09 25.90 10.09
C ILE A 478 -38.07 25.55 8.97
N ASP A 479 -38.44 26.54 8.17
CA ASP A 479 -39.20 26.33 6.92
C ASP A 479 -38.22 25.91 5.82
N PHE A 480 -37.84 24.63 5.85
CA PHE A 480 -36.81 24.10 4.96
C PHE A 480 -37.27 24.09 3.50
N LYS A 481 -38.57 23.97 3.21
CA LYS A 481 -39.08 24.03 1.83
C LYS A 481 -38.81 25.38 1.19
N SER A 482 -39.03 26.48 1.92
CA SER A 482 -38.71 27.83 1.43
C SER A 482 -37.21 28.00 1.18
N ILE A 483 -36.37 27.56 2.12
CA ILE A 483 -34.90 27.61 1.98
C ILE A 483 -34.44 26.82 0.76
N TYR A 484 -34.97 25.61 0.58
CA TYR A 484 -34.66 24.72 -0.55
C TYR A 484 -35.02 25.36 -1.90
N GLN A 485 -36.23 25.92 -2.03
CA GLN A 485 -36.68 26.57 -3.27
C GLN A 485 -35.89 27.86 -3.58
N LYS A 486 -35.59 28.66 -2.54
CA LYS A 486 -34.75 29.86 -2.68
C LYS A 486 -33.35 29.52 -3.19
N ALA A 487 -32.74 28.45 -2.68
CA ALA A 487 -31.41 28.05 -3.10
C ALA A 487 -31.33 27.76 -4.60
N TYR A 488 -32.31 27.04 -5.17
CA TYR A 488 -32.41 26.82 -6.63
C TYR A 488 -32.63 28.12 -7.42
N ALA A 489 -33.50 29.01 -6.91
CA ALA A 489 -33.75 30.30 -7.55
C ALA A 489 -32.49 31.19 -7.59
N ASN A 490 -31.71 31.20 -6.50
CA ASN A 490 -30.49 32.02 -6.38
C ASN A 490 -29.41 31.66 -7.43
N ILE A 491 -29.26 30.36 -7.72
CA ILE A 491 -28.29 29.85 -8.69
C ILE A 491 -28.87 29.71 -10.11
N GLY A 492 -30.19 29.86 -10.28
CA GLY A 492 -30.86 29.74 -11.57
C GLY A 492 -30.92 28.31 -12.12
N GLU A 493 -30.86 27.30 -11.25
CA GLU A 493 -30.90 25.88 -11.63
C GLU A 493 -32.30 25.29 -11.41
N ARG A 494 -32.62 24.22 -12.13
CA ARG A 494 -33.87 23.45 -11.93
C ARG A 494 -33.65 22.27 -10.99
N ASP A 495 -34.68 21.89 -10.26
CA ASP A 495 -34.67 20.75 -9.35
C ASP A 495 -34.82 19.43 -10.11
N HIS A 496 -33.73 19.00 -10.75
CA HIS A 496 -33.61 17.76 -11.52
C HIS A 496 -32.46 16.88 -11.02
N LEU A 497 -32.19 16.88 -9.71
CA LEU A 497 -31.12 16.08 -9.14
C LEU A 497 -31.62 14.69 -8.71
N ASP A 498 -30.96 13.63 -9.18
CA ASP A 498 -31.26 12.25 -8.79
C ASP A 498 -31.01 12.00 -7.29
N SER A 499 -30.01 12.68 -6.73
CA SER A 499 -29.66 12.54 -5.32
C SER A 499 -29.09 13.82 -4.74
N PHE A 500 -29.79 14.39 -3.76
CA PHE A 500 -29.27 15.50 -2.96
C PHE A 500 -29.39 15.20 -1.47
N LYS A 501 -28.24 15.15 -0.79
CA LYS A 501 -28.09 14.61 0.57
C LYS A 501 -27.46 15.61 1.53
N GLY A 502 -28.03 15.70 2.72
CA GLY A 502 -27.51 16.50 3.84
C GLY A 502 -26.93 15.65 4.97
N VAL A 503 -26.77 16.26 6.14
CA VAL A 503 -26.32 15.57 7.36
C VAL A 503 -27.43 15.48 8.39
N LYS A 504 -27.40 14.46 9.26
CA LYS A 504 -28.40 14.36 10.35
C LYS A 504 -28.21 15.47 11.38
N LYS A 505 -26.95 15.76 11.74
CA LYS A 505 -26.55 16.74 12.74
C LYS A 505 -25.16 17.26 12.39
N MET A 506 -24.94 18.56 12.62
CA MET A 506 -23.61 19.16 12.54
C MET A 506 -22.78 18.78 13.76
N MET A 507 -21.53 18.38 13.54
CA MET A 507 -20.61 18.00 14.64
C MET A 507 -19.72 19.16 15.09
N SER A 508 -19.83 20.30 14.42
CA SER A 508 -19.01 21.48 14.69
C SER A 508 -19.46 22.24 15.93
N LYS A 509 -18.54 23.02 16.51
CA LYS A 509 -18.75 23.75 17.76
C LYS A 509 -19.97 24.68 17.70
N HIS A 510 -20.10 25.43 16.61
CA HIS A 510 -21.15 26.42 16.42
C HIS A 510 -22.35 25.88 15.62
N MET A 511 -22.27 24.66 15.07
CA MET A 511 -23.30 24.05 14.21
C MET A 511 -23.83 25.02 13.13
N THR A 512 -22.94 25.80 12.53
CA THR A 512 -23.28 26.72 11.43
C THR A 512 -23.39 25.91 10.14
N PRO A 513 -24.56 25.88 9.49
CA PRO A 513 -24.74 25.09 8.27
C PRO A 513 -24.01 25.72 7.08
N GLU A 514 -23.68 24.88 6.10
CA GLU A 514 -23.24 25.32 4.78
C GLU A 514 -24.43 25.82 3.94
N PRO A 515 -24.27 26.86 3.09
CA PRO A 515 -25.27 27.26 2.12
C PRO A 515 -25.68 26.11 1.19
N LEU A 516 -26.98 25.96 0.94
CA LEU A 516 -27.49 24.84 0.12
C LEU A 516 -27.07 24.96 -1.34
N GLU A 517 -26.87 26.18 -1.84
CA GLU A 517 -26.41 26.48 -3.19
C GLU A 517 -25.12 25.73 -3.53
N LYS A 518 -24.16 25.69 -2.59
CA LYS A 518 -22.92 24.92 -2.75
C LYS A 518 -23.20 23.44 -2.93
N GLY A 519 -24.13 22.90 -2.14
CA GLY A 519 -24.52 21.50 -2.20
C GLY A 519 -25.26 21.12 -3.48
N ILE A 520 -26.12 22.00 -4.01
CA ILE A 520 -26.83 21.77 -5.28
C ILE A 520 -25.81 21.67 -6.41
N LEU A 521 -24.84 22.61 -6.47
CA LEU A 521 -23.78 22.59 -7.46
C LEU A 521 -22.88 21.36 -7.32
N ARG A 522 -22.54 20.92 -6.09
CA ARG A 522 -21.80 19.65 -5.90
C ARG A 522 -22.57 18.45 -6.42
N ALA A 523 -23.87 18.36 -6.13
CA ALA A 523 -24.71 17.26 -6.59
C ALA A 523 -24.88 17.25 -8.11
N LYS A 524 -24.95 18.41 -8.76
CA LYS A 524 -24.96 18.55 -10.22
C LYS A 524 -23.71 17.94 -10.88
N HIS A 525 -22.55 18.05 -10.22
CA HIS A 525 -21.26 17.56 -10.70
C HIS A 525 -20.85 16.19 -10.13
N ASP A 526 -21.76 15.47 -9.44
CA ASP A 526 -21.48 14.19 -8.74
C ASP A 526 -20.29 14.28 -7.75
N LEU A 527 -20.22 15.38 -7.00
CA LEU A 527 -19.19 15.64 -6.00
C LEU A 527 -19.72 15.47 -4.57
N PHE A 528 -18.87 14.95 -3.69
CA PHE A 528 -19.20 14.73 -2.27
C PHE A 528 -18.32 15.60 -1.37
N THR A 529 -18.94 16.27 -0.41
CA THR A 529 -18.21 17.08 0.57
C THR A 529 -17.73 16.21 1.73
N PHE A 530 -16.54 16.52 2.23
CA PHE A 530 -16.03 15.99 3.49
C PHE A 530 -16.44 16.89 4.68
N LYS A 531 -15.99 16.53 5.88
CA LYS A 531 -16.42 17.15 7.15
C LYS A 531 -16.08 18.64 7.27
N ASP A 532 -15.09 19.09 6.52
CA ASP A 532 -14.55 20.45 6.54
C ASP A 532 -15.01 21.31 5.36
N GLY A 533 -15.87 20.77 4.48
CA GLY A 533 -16.39 21.46 3.29
C GLY A 533 -15.62 21.15 2.00
N THR A 534 -14.46 20.50 2.10
CA THR A 534 -13.60 20.19 0.94
C THR A 534 -14.04 18.93 0.22
N VAL A 535 -13.68 18.83 -1.06
CA VAL A 535 -13.82 17.63 -1.89
C VAL A 535 -12.45 16.97 -2.02
N ARG A 536 -12.39 15.66 -1.76
CA ARG A 536 -11.11 14.93 -1.64
C ARG A 536 -11.10 13.64 -2.44
N TYR A 537 -9.93 13.26 -2.89
CA TYR A 537 -9.68 12.02 -3.61
C TYR A 537 -8.47 11.31 -2.99
N ASP A 538 -8.62 10.04 -2.58
CA ASP A 538 -7.58 9.25 -1.93
C ASP A 538 -6.82 8.40 -2.96
N MET A 539 -5.49 8.38 -2.89
CA MET A 539 -4.62 7.53 -3.71
C MET A 539 -3.54 6.85 -2.86
N SER A 540 -3.06 5.69 -3.29
CA SER A 540 -1.84 5.08 -2.74
C SER A 540 -0.60 5.84 -3.18
N ASP A 541 0.31 6.11 -2.25
CA ASP A 541 1.50 6.90 -2.51
C ASP A 541 2.65 6.03 -3.01
N ILE A 542 3.19 6.37 -4.19
CA ILE A 542 4.41 5.76 -4.74
C ILE A 542 5.41 6.88 -5.08
N PRO A 543 6.72 6.70 -4.83
CA PRO A 543 7.70 7.73 -5.09
C PRO A 543 8.01 7.77 -6.58
N LEU A 544 8.35 8.95 -7.07
CA LEU A 544 8.83 9.14 -8.44
C LEU A 544 9.84 10.27 -8.46
N THR A 545 10.99 10.04 -9.07
CA THR A 545 12.03 11.06 -9.22
C THR A 545 12.29 11.44 -10.66
N HIS A 546 11.90 10.59 -11.61
CA HIS A 546 12.08 10.82 -13.02
C HIS A 546 10.86 10.40 -13.82
N ILE A 547 10.67 11.04 -14.97
CA ILE A 547 9.51 10.85 -15.85
C ILE A 547 9.94 10.86 -17.31
N ARG A 548 9.17 10.18 -18.17
CA ARG A 548 9.14 10.43 -19.60
C ARG A 548 7.78 11.07 -19.95
N PRO A 549 7.74 12.10 -20.81
CA PRO A 549 6.49 12.70 -21.25
C PRO A 549 5.45 11.69 -21.78
N SER A 550 5.90 10.64 -22.49
CA SER A 550 5.05 9.59 -23.04
C SER A 550 4.28 8.80 -21.96
N GLU A 551 4.92 8.50 -20.84
CA GLU A 551 4.32 7.72 -19.75
C GLU A 551 3.22 8.47 -19.00
N ILE A 552 3.30 9.81 -18.99
CA ILE A 552 2.39 10.67 -18.24
C ILE A 552 1.29 11.30 -19.10
N GLY A 553 1.30 11.02 -20.40
CA GLY A 553 0.32 11.53 -21.37
C GLY A 553 0.42 13.04 -21.62
N VAL A 554 1.63 13.61 -21.62
CA VAL A 554 1.85 15.06 -21.79
C VAL A 554 2.82 15.32 -22.94
N SER A 555 2.55 16.32 -23.78
CA SER A 555 3.42 16.65 -24.91
C SER A 555 4.72 17.34 -24.47
N CYS A 556 5.77 17.22 -25.27
CA CYS A 556 7.04 17.89 -25.01
C CYS A 556 6.89 19.41 -24.96
N GLU A 557 6.06 20.02 -25.81
CA GLU A 557 5.79 21.46 -25.78
C GLU A 557 5.20 21.89 -24.45
N ARG A 558 4.23 21.12 -23.94
CA ARG A 558 3.60 21.41 -22.64
C ARG A 558 4.59 21.24 -21.49
N MET A 559 5.47 20.25 -21.55
CA MET A 559 6.54 20.06 -20.57
C MET A 559 7.52 21.26 -20.55
N ILE A 560 7.88 21.77 -21.74
CA ILE A 560 8.72 22.97 -21.88
C ILE A 560 8.04 24.20 -21.25
N GLU A 561 6.74 24.41 -21.50
CA GLU A 561 5.95 25.49 -20.89
C GLU A 561 5.93 25.41 -19.36
N LEU A 562 5.94 24.19 -18.80
CA LEU A 562 5.95 23.95 -17.35
C LEU A 562 7.35 24.09 -16.72
N GLY A 563 8.38 24.32 -17.54
CA GLY A 563 9.76 24.59 -17.12
C GLY A 563 10.68 23.37 -17.14
N TYR A 564 10.35 22.33 -17.92
CA TYR A 564 11.22 21.18 -18.19
C TYR A 564 11.94 21.36 -19.53
N LEU A 565 13.21 21.76 -19.47
CA LEU A 565 13.97 22.17 -20.66
C LEU A 565 15.01 21.15 -21.11
N LYS A 566 15.51 20.35 -20.17
CA LYS A 566 16.63 19.42 -20.37
C LYS A 566 16.35 18.09 -19.70
N ASP A 567 16.89 17.03 -20.29
CA ASP A 567 16.93 15.70 -19.71
C ASP A 567 18.00 15.56 -18.62
N ILE A 568 18.05 14.37 -18.00
CA ILE A 568 19.02 14.04 -16.95
C ILE A 568 20.49 14.15 -17.39
N TYR A 569 20.77 14.09 -18.69
CA TYR A 569 22.11 14.22 -19.26
C TYR A 569 22.40 15.65 -19.75
N GLY A 570 21.50 16.60 -19.47
CA GLY A 570 21.63 18.00 -19.85
C GLY A 570 21.33 18.29 -21.32
N LYS A 571 20.82 17.33 -22.08
CA LYS A 571 20.42 17.53 -23.49
C LYS A 571 19.04 18.20 -23.54
N PRO A 572 18.77 19.09 -24.51
CA PRO A 572 17.45 19.72 -24.67
C PRO A 572 16.33 18.68 -24.85
N LEU A 573 15.14 18.98 -24.32
CA LEU A 573 13.95 18.15 -24.52
C LEU A 573 13.42 18.28 -25.95
N THR A 574 13.49 17.18 -26.70
CA THR A 574 13.00 17.05 -28.08
C THR A 574 12.17 15.80 -28.30
N ASP A 575 12.35 14.76 -27.48
CA ASP A 575 11.70 13.45 -27.62
C ASP A 575 10.89 13.12 -26.34
N SER A 576 9.70 12.54 -26.52
CA SER A 576 8.84 12.09 -25.43
C SER A 576 9.40 10.92 -24.64
N GLU A 577 10.44 10.25 -25.14
CA GLU A 577 11.16 9.19 -24.44
C GLU A 577 12.37 9.68 -23.63
N GLN A 578 12.68 10.98 -23.64
CA GLN A 578 13.74 11.49 -22.78
C GLN A 578 13.34 11.43 -21.31
N VAL A 579 14.28 10.97 -20.48
CA VAL A 579 14.11 10.90 -19.02
C VAL A 579 14.40 12.27 -18.41
N LEU A 580 13.42 12.84 -17.72
CA LEU A 580 13.49 14.15 -17.08
C LEU A 580 13.47 14.00 -15.55
N CYS A 581 14.26 14.81 -14.83
CA CYS A 581 14.20 14.88 -13.36
C CYS A 581 12.92 15.59 -12.91
N LEU A 582 12.07 14.91 -12.14
CA LEU A 582 10.81 15.44 -11.63
C LEU A 582 11.08 16.55 -10.62
N LYS A 583 10.48 17.74 -10.82
CA LYS A 583 10.54 18.82 -9.84
C LYS A 583 9.81 18.42 -8.55
N VAL A 584 10.35 18.81 -7.41
CA VAL A 584 9.99 18.27 -6.08
C VAL A 584 8.54 18.46 -5.63
N GLN A 585 7.76 19.35 -6.25
CA GLN A 585 6.35 19.62 -5.94
C GLN A 585 5.41 19.29 -7.11
N ASP A 586 5.90 18.65 -8.16
CA ASP A 586 5.07 18.18 -9.28
C ASP A 586 4.55 16.76 -8.98
N LEU A 587 3.30 16.48 -9.36
CA LEU A 587 2.63 15.19 -9.14
C LEU A 587 2.08 14.60 -10.43
N VAL A 588 2.06 13.28 -10.49
CA VAL A 588 1.36 12.51 -11.52
C VAL A 588 0.26 11.70 -10.83
N ILE A 589 -0.99 11.87 -11.27
CA ILE A 589 -2.16 11.26 -10.62
C ILE A 589 -2.83 10.24 -11.52
N SER A 590 -3.66 9.35 -10.97
CA SER A 590 -4.41 8.40 -11.80
C SER A 590 -5.43 9.11 -12.72
N TYR A 591 -5.76 8.49 -13.87
CA TYR A 591 -6.85 8.98 -14.73
C TYR A 591 -8.20 9.03 -13.99
N ASP A 592 -8.45 8.09 -13.06
CA ASP A 592 -9.65 8.08 -12.22
C ASP A 592 -9.71 9.34 -11.31
N ALA A 593 -8.56 9.80 -10.80
CA ALA A 593 -8.46 11.04 -10.04
C ALA A 593 -8.64 12.27 -10.95
N ALA A 594 -8.07 12.24 -12.14
CA ALA A 594 -8.13 13.33 -13.12
C ALA A 594 -9.57 13.65 -13.54
N ASP A 595 -10.39 12.63 -13.85
CA ASP A 595 -11.82 12.81 -14.14
C ASP A 595 -12.56 13.48 -12.97
N TYR A 596 -12.24 13.08 -11.73
CA TYR A 596 -12.88 13.68 -10.56
C TYR A 596 -12.41 15.13 -10.33
N ILE A 597 -11.12 15.44 -10.53
CA ILE A 597 -10.58 16.80 -10.40
C ILE A 597 -11.15 17.71 -11.49
N LEU A 598 -11.31 17.23 -12.71
CA LEU A 598 -11.97 17.97 -13.80
C LEU A 598 -13.39 18.41 -13.37
N ARG A 599 -14.17 17.51 -12.79
CA ARG A 599 -15.50 17.87 -12.25
C ARG A 599 -15.42 18.90 -11.12
N ILE A 600 -14.39 18.84 -10.27
CA ILE A 600 -14.16 19.86 -9.24
C ILE A 600 -13.86 21.22 -9.88
N THR A 601 -13.03 21.29 -10.92
CA THR A 601 -12.74 22.56 -11.62
C THR A 601 -14.01 23.19 -12.23
N GLN A 602 -14.85 22.38 -12.86
CA GLN A 602 -16.15 22.82 -13.41
C GLN A 602 -17.12 23.27 -12.31
N TYR A 603 -17.15 22.55 -11.17
CA TYR A 603 -17.91 22.96 -9.99
C TYR A 603 -17.44 24.30 -9.43
N ILE A 604 -16.12 24.55 -9.36
CA ILE A 604 -15.59 25.82 -8.87
C ILE A 604 -15.98 26.96 -9.80
N ASP A 605 -15.91 26.77 -11.11
CA ASP A 605 -16.34 27.79 -12.06
C ASP A 605 -17.84 28.09 -11.95
N ASP A 606 -18.68 27.04 -11.88
CA ASP A 606 -20.12 27.20 -11.63
C ASP A 606 -20.39 27.91 -10.29
N LEU A 607 -19.61 27.61 -9.24
CA LEU A 607 -19.72 28.24 -7.93
C LEU A 607 -19.33 29.73 -7.99
N LEU A 608 -18.23 30.06 -8.68
CA LEU A 608 -17.78 31.43 -8.88
C LEU A 608 -18.81 32.26 -9.64
N VAL A 609 -19.33 31.73 -10.75
CA VAL A 609 -20.31 32.43 -11.60
C VAL A 609 -21.69 32.51 -10.95
N LYS A 610 -22.23 31.39 -10.46
CA LYS A 610 -23.64 31.32 -10.02
C LYS A 610 -23.85 31.77 -8.59
N TYR A 611 -22.90 31.51 -7.68
CA TYR A 611 -23.05 31.88 -6.28
C TYR A 611 -22.29 33.16 -5.95
N TYR A 612 -21.00 33.25 -6.30
CA TYR A 612 -20.18 34.42 -5.97
C TYR A 612 -20.31 35.58 -6.96
N LYS A 613 -20.91 35.35 -8.14
CA LYS A 613 -21.14 36.34 -9.21
C LYS A 613 -19.83 36.98 -9.72
N VAL A 614 -18.78 36.16 -9.88
CA VAL A 614 -17.49 36.56 -10.45
C VAL A 614 -17.14 35.68 -11.66
N ALA A 615 -16.11 36.08 -12.43
CA ALA A 615 -15.67 35.33 -13.59
C ALA A 615 -15.18 33.90 -13.22
N PRO A 616 -15.33 32.92 -14.13
CA PRO A 616 -14.76 31.59 -13.94
C PRO A 616 -13.23 31.65 -13.93
N TYR A 617 -12.60 30.69 -13.25
CA TYR A 617 -11.15 30.64 -13.07
C TYR A 617 -10.49 29.61 -13.98
N TYR A 618 -11.04 28.39 -14.08
CA TYR A 618 -10.38 27.27 -14.77
C TYR A 618 -10.74 27.17 -16.25
N ASN A 619 -12.03 27.27 -16.59
CA ASN A 619 -12.58 27.09 -17.95
C ASN A 619 -12.18 25.76 -18.62
N THR A 620 -12.03 24.71 -17.83
CA THR A 620 -11.56 23.38 -18.24
C THR A 620 -12.69 22.52 -18.83
N LYS A 621 -12.41 21.82 -19.92
CA LYS A 621 -13.36 20.90 -20.58
C LYS A 621 -12.80 19.48 -20.70
N HIS A 622 -11.50 19.37 -20.89
CA HIS A 622 -10.78 18.12 -21.06
C HIS A 622 -9.77 17.92 -19.93
N ILE A 623 -9.32 16.69 -19.77
CA ILE A 623 -8.33 16.33 -18.74
C ILE A 623 -6.98 17.04 -19.02
N ASP A 624 -6.62 17.26 -20.28
CA ASP A 624 -5.37 17.95 -20.61
C ASP A 624 -5.36 19.42 -20.13
N ASP A 625 -6.53 20.05 -20.03
CA ASP A 625 -6.67 21.43 -19.56
C ASP A 625 -6.29 21.59 -18.08
N ILE A 626 -6.35 20.52 -17.29
CA ILE A 626 -5.99 20.58 -15.86
C ILE A 626 -4.48 20.41 -15.61
N VAL A 627 -3.69 20.10 -16.63
CA VAL A 627 -2.22 20.08 -16.49
C VAL A 627 -1.72 21.46 -16.07
N GLY A 628 -0.96 21.52 -14.99
CA GLY A 628 -0.45 22.76 -14.39
C GLY A 628 -1.31 23.34 -13.27
N VAL A 629 -2.50 22.79 -12.99
CA VAL A 629 -3.32 23.26 -11.86
C VAL A 629 -2.66 22.91 -10.52
N LEU A 630 -2.91 23.75 -9.52
CA LEU A 630 -2.38 23.55 -8.18
C LEU A 630 -3.30 22.65 -7.35
N LEU A 631 -2.69 21.62 -6.76
CA LEU A 631 -3.30 20.67 -5.86
C LEU A 631 -2.72 20.84 -4.45
N MET A 632 -3.51 20.45 -3.46
CA MET A 632 -3.08 20.32 -2.07
C MET A 632 -3.08 18.84 -1.72
N GLY A 633 -1.90 18.30 -1.42
CA GLY A 633 -1.75 16.97 -0.83
C GLY A 633 -1.92 17.06 0.68
N LEU A 634 -2.70 16.16 1.26
CA LEU A 634 -2.91 16.08 2.70
C LEU A 634 -2.96 14.64 3.16
N ALA A 635 -2.12 14.30 4.13
CA ALA A 635 -2.09 12.99 4.72
C ALA A 635 -3.14 12.81 5.83
N PRO A 636 -3.73 11.63 5.98
CA PRO A 636 -4.54 11.30 7.15
C PRO A 636 -3.80 11.61 8.46
N HIS A 637 -4.51 12.01 9.51
CA HIS A 637 -3.92 12.34 10.80
C HIS A 637 -2.93 13.53 10.81
N THR A 638 -2.80 14.29 9.71
CA THR A 638 -2.03 15.54 9.68
C THR A 638 -2.94 16.75 9.53
N SER A 639 -2.39 17.95 9.64
CA SER A 639 -3.17 19.20 9.45
C SER A 639 -2.45 20.27 8.64
N ALA A 640 -1.27 19.94 8.12
CA ALA A 640 -0.52 20.76 7.19
C ALA A 640 -0.65 20.13 5.81
N GLY A 641 -1.34 20.80 4.89
CA GLY A 641 -1.34 20.42 3.49
C GLY A 641 -0.05 20.86 2.83
N VAL A 642 0.36 20.17 1.77
CA VAL A 642 1.51 20.53 0.94
C VAL A 642 1.00 20.91 -0.45
N LEU A 643 1.39 22.10 -0.91
CA LEU A 643 1.07 22.56 -2.25
C LEU A 643 1.88 21.76 -3.28
N GLY A 644 1.23 21.34 -4.36
CA GLY A 644 1.92 20.83 -5.52
C GLY A 644 1.18 21.15 -6.80
N ARG A 645 1.78 20.81 -7.93
CA ARG A 645 1.28 21.11 -9.27
C ARG A 645 1.07 19.81 -10.02
N LEU A 646 -0.10 19.68 -10.66
CA LEU A 646 -0.41 18.53 -11.49
C LEU A 646 0.42 18.58 -12.77
N LEU A 647 1.23 17.55 -12.99
CA LEU A 647 2.09 17.45 -14.15
C LEU A 647 1.49 16.58 -15.25
N GLY A 648 0.91 15.43 -14.91
CA GLY A 648 0.34 14.50 -15.86
C GLY A 648 -0.41 13.35 -15.19
N PHE A 649 -0.65 12.28 -15.95
CA PHE A 649 -1.60 11.23 -15.60
C PHE A 649 -0.99 9.83 -15.70
N THR A 650 -1.49 8.88 -14.91
CA THR A 650 -1.08 7.47 -14.99
C THR A 650 -2.30 6.55 -15.04
N THR A 651 -2.16 5.40 -15.68
CA THR A 651 -3.18 4.33 -15.68
C THR A 651 -3.16 3.51 -14.38
N ALA A 652 -2.06 3.56 -13.63
CA ALA A 652 -1.95 2.92 -12.33
C ALA A 652 -2.86 3.61 -11.29
N SER A 653 -3.38 2.82 -10.35
CA SER A 653 -4.24 3.32 -9.26
C SER A 653 -3.43 3.92 -8.10
N VAL A 654 -2.51 4.85 -8.42
CA VAL A 654 -1.57 5.46 -7.47
C VAL A 654 -1.38 6.95 -7.73
N GLY A 655 -0.87 7.67 -6.73
CA GLY A 655 -0.36 9.03 -6.86
C GLY A 655 1.16 9.03 -6.81
N TYR A 656 1.80 9.30 -7.95
CA TYR A 656 3.25 9.47 -8.02
C TYR A 656 3.63 10.91 -7.66
N ALA A 657 4.64 11.04 -6.80
CA ALA A 657 5.24 12.34 -6.49
C ALA A 657 6.68 12.16 -6.02
N HIS A 658 7.42 13.25 -5.99
CA HIS A 658 8.77 13.26 -5.43
C HIS A 658 8.76 12.76 -3.96
N PRO A 659 9.75 11.96 -3.53
CA PRO A 659 9.83 11.49 -2.15
C PRO A 659 9.72 12.61 -1.10
N TYR A 660 10.28 13.79 -1.37
CA TYR A 660 10.13 14.97 -0.49
C TYR A 660 8.67 15.43 -0.33
N PHE A 661 7.87 15.35 -1.39
CA PHE A 661 6.46 15.69 -1.32
C PHE A 661 5.70 14.71 -0.43
N HIS A 662 6.04 13.42 -0.47
CA HIS A 662 5.49 12.40 0.43
C HIS A 662 5.99 12.59 1.88
N ALA A 663 7.29 12.76 2.07
CA ALA A 663 7.90 12.99 3.39
C ALA A 663 7.37 14.26 4.09
N ALA A 664 7.16 15.35 3.35
CA ALA A 664 6.62 16.60 3.89
C ALA A 664 5.19 16.44 4.45
N LYS A 665 4.43 15.48 3.91
CA LYS A 665 3.10 15.09 4.40
C LYS A 665 3.17 14.08 5.56
N ARG A 666 4.37 13.75 6.08
CA ARG A 666 4.61 12.75 7.14
C ARG A 666 4.17 11.34 6.72
N ARG A 667 4.54 10.98 5.50
CA ARG A 667 4.21 9.72 4.84
C ARG A 667 5.44 9.10 4.23
N ASN A 668 5.41 7.78 4.14
CA ASN A 668 6.38 6.95 3.43
C ASN A 668 5.61 6.18 2.35
N CYS A 669 6.31 5.61 1.38
CA CYS A 669 5.66 4.86 0.30
C CYS A 669 5.54 3.36 0.62
N ASP A 670 5.30 3.02 1.89
CA ASP A 670 5.15 1.63 2.35
C ASP A 670 3.75 1.06 2.10
N GLY A 671 2.91 1.72 1.30
CA GLY A 671 1.49 1.39 1.11
C GLY A 671 0.52 2.30 1.86
N ASP A 672 1.00 3.46 2.31
CA ASP A 672 0.18 4.53 2.83
C ASP A 672 -0.66 5.22 1.73
N GLU A 673 -1.68 5.95 2.17
CA GLU A 673 -2.63 6.63 1.30
C GLU A 673 -2.74 8.10 1.69
N ASP A 674 -2.70 8.97 0.68
CA ASP A 674 -2.92 10.40 0.85
C ASP A 674 -4.09 10.90 0.03
N CYS A 675 -4.61 12.05 0.44
CA CYS A 675 -5.65 12.72 -0.32
C CYS A 675 -5.11 13.91 -1.08
N VAL A 676 -5.60 14.08 -2.31
CA VAL A 676 -5.44 15.29 -3.11
C VAL A 676 -6.75 16.05 -3.15
N MET A 677 -6.64 17.37 -3.12
CA MET A 677 -7.76 18.30 -3.32
C MET A 677 -7.30 19.49 -4.15
N LEU A 678 -8.22 20.09 -4.90
CA LEU A 678 -7.92 21.28 -5.70
C LEU A 678 -7.67 22.48 -4.78
N LEU A 679 -6.63 23.28 -5.05
CA LEU A 679 -6.29 24.43 -4.20
C LEU A 679 -7.48 25.39 -4.03
N MET A 680 -8.16 25.76 -5.12
CA MET A 680 -9.30 26.68 -5.08
C MET A 680 -10.50 26.12 -4.31
N ASP A 681 -10.71 24.79 -4.31
CA ASP A 681 -11.73 24.16 -3.47
C ASP A 681 -11.38 24.32 -1.98
N GLY A 682 -10.12 24.04 -1.64
CA GLY A 682 -9.58 24.26 -0.30
C GLY A 682 -9.72 25.71 0.17
N LEU A 683 -9.56 26.71 -0.71
CA LEU A 683 -9.68 28.12 -0.35
C LEU A 683 -11.14 28.60 -0.20
N LEU A 684 -12.03 28.15 -1.07
CA LEU A 684 -13.42 28.64 -1.12
C LEU A 684 -14.37 27.89 -0.19
N ASN A 685 -14.13 26.60 0.05
CA ASN A 685 -15.10 25.71 0.69
C ASN A 685 -14.67 25.24 2.08
N PHE A 686 -13.38 25.30 2.43
CA PHE A 686 -12.92 25.00 3.77
C PHE A 686 -13.39 26.04 4.80
N SER A 687 -13.80 25.56 5.98
CA SER A 687 -13.96 26.43 7.14
C SER A 687 -13.72 25.71 8.46
N ARG A 688 -13.02 26.37 9.39
CA ARG A 688 -12.84 25.88 10.77
C ARG A 688 -14.16 25.75 11.52
N ASP A 689 -15.20 26.48 11.13
CA ASP A 689 -16.54 26.40 11.72
C ASP A 689 -17.30 25.12 11.34
N TYR A 690 -16.80 24.34 10.36
CA TYR A 690 -17.32 23.02 10.02
C TYR A 690 -16.61 21.89 10.79
N LEU A 691 -15.42 22.16 11.32
CA LEU A 691 -14.64 21.16 12.03
C LEU A 691 -15.27 20.77 13.37
N PRO A 692 -15.19 19.49 13.76
CA PRO A 692 -15.56 19.04 15.09
C PRO A 692 -14.74 19.74 16.20
N ASP A 693 -15.37 20.01 17.35
CA ASP A 693 -14.74 20.68 18.50
C ASP A 693 -13.68 19.81 19.22
N LYS A 694 -13.54 18.52 18.87
CA LYS A 694 -12.56 17.61 19.45
C LYS A 694 -11.27 17.61 18.63
N ARG A 695 -10.09 17.64 19.27
CA ARG A 695 -8.77 17.60 18.61
C ARG A 695 -8.67 16.52 17.52
N GLY A 696 -9.10 15.29 17.80
CA GLY A 696 -9.06 14.20 16.81
C GLY A 696 -9.96 14.38 15.59
N GLY A 697 -10.88 15.35 15.60
CA GLY A 697 -11.67 15.75 14.43
C GLY A 697 -11.11 16.95 13.67
N GLN A 698 -10.12 17.66 14.22
CA GLN A 698 -9.40 18.75 13.55
C GLN A 698 -8.16 18.26 12.81
N MET A 699 -7.58 17.13 13.27
CA MET A 699 -6.63 16.36 12.48
C MET A 699 -7.37 15.82 11.24
N ASP A 700 -6.66 15.70 10.10
CA ASP A 700 -7.23 15.39 8.78
C ASP A 700 -7.96 16.58 8.12
N ALA A 701 -7.53 17.82 8.38
CA ALA A 701 -8.01 19.04 7.71
C ALA A 701 -6.86 20.02 7.43
N PRO A 702 -6.87 20.74 6.29
CA PRO A 702 -5.76 21.62 5.91
C PRO A 702 -5.79 22.94 6.69
N LEU A 703 -5.31 22.91 7.94
CA LEU A 703 -5.26 24.07 8.83
C LEU A 703 -4.15 25.07 8.44
N VAL A 704 -3.09 24.55 7.82
CA VAL A 704 -1.91 25.26 7.31
C VAL A 704 -1.55 24.67 5.95
N LEU A 705 -0.97 25.48 5.07
CA LEU A 705 -0.49 25.06 3.76
C LEU A 705 1.00 25.39 3.61
N THR A 706 1.82 24.37 3.40
CA THR A 706 3.23 24.51 3.03
C THR A 706 3.32 24.77 1.54
N THR A 707 3.86 25.93 1.15
CA THR A 707 3.93 26.36 -0.26
C THR A 707 5.25 26.02 -0.93
N ARG A 708 6.32 25.83 -0.15
CA ARG A 708 7.67 25.49 -0.63
C ARG A 708 8.20 24.33 0.19
N LEU A 709 8.80 23.35 -0.47
CA LEU A 709 9.47 22.25 0.21
C LEU A 709 10.94 22.59 0.43
N ASP A 710 11.35 22.55 1.70
CA ASP A 710 12.75 22.55 2.11
C ASP A 710 13.11 21.12 2.57
N PRO A 711 13.98 20.40 1.84
CA PRO A 711 14.40 19.05 2.21
C PRO A 711 15.02 18.95 3.61
N SER A 712 15.54 20.04 4.18
CA SER A 712 16.06 20.02 5.55
C SER A 712 14.96 19.92 6.63
N GLU A 713 13.73 20.30 6.30
CA GLU A 713 12.58 20.30 7.22
C GLU A 713 11.64 19.10 7.06
N VAL A 714 11.81 18.31 6.00
CA VAL A 714 11.02 17.08 5.77
C VAL A 714 11.47 15.92 6.66
N ASP A 715 10.78 14.79 6.56
CA ASP A 715 11.13 13.62 7.35
C ASP A 715 12.52 13.04 6.98
N LYS A 716 13.21 12.50 7.98
CA LYS A 716 14.62 12.06 7.85
C LYS A 716 14.78 10.86 6.95
N GLU A 717 13.75 10.05 6.81
CA GLU A 717 13.78 8.89 5.93
C GLU A 717 14.04 9.30 4.46
N ALA A 718 13.58 10.49 4.05
CA ALA A 718 13.88 11.02 2.72
C ALA A 718 15.35 11.47 2.57
N HIS A 719 16.09 11.61 3.68
CA HIS A 719 17.52 11.94 3.67
C HIS A 719 18.39 10.72 3.34
N ASN A 720 17.85 9.50 3.50
CA ASN A 720 18.56 8.26 3.23
C ASN A 720 18.41 7.78 1.78
N ILE A 721 17.73 8.54 0.92
CA ILE A 721 17.55 8.18 -0.49
C ILE A 721 18.91 8.27 -1.18
N ASP A 722 19.33 7.15 -1.76
CA ASP A 722 20.53 7.00 -2.56
C ASP A 722 20.33 7.54 -3.97
N MET A 723 21.28 8.33 -4.46
CA MET A 723 21.20 9.08 -5.73
C MET A 723 22.28 8.69 -6.74
N CYS A 724 23.00 7.59 -6.51
CA CYS A 724 24.04 7.08 -7.40
C CYS A 724 23.45 6.53 -8.71
N ALA A 725 24.17 6.70 -9.82
CA ALA A 725 23.85 6.02 -11.09
C ALA A 725 24.23 4.53 -11.07
N SER A 726 25.22 4.14 -10.26
CA SER A 726 25.60 2.75 -9.99
C SER A 726 26.14 2.64 -8.58
N TYR A 727 25.96 1.51 -7.92
CA TYR A 727 26.63 1.25 -6.64
C TYR A 727 28.11 0.88 -6.86
N PRO A 728 29.00 1.31 -5.95
CA PRO A 728 30.43 1.05 -6.07
C PRO A 728 30.77 -0.42 -5.80
N LEU A 729 31.91 -0.89 -6.30
CA LEU A 729 32.35 -2.29 -6.10
C LEU A 729 32.49 -2.65 -4.62
N GLU A 730 33.03 -1.71 -3.84
CA GLU A 730 33.27 -1.86 -2.39
C GLU A 730 31.97 -2.10 -1.62
N PHE A 731 30.83 -1.60 -2.13
CA PHE A 731 29.52 -1.87 -1.52
C PHE A 731 29.16 -3.36 -1.63
N TYR A 732 29.28 -3.93 -2.83
CA TYR A 732 28.95 -5.33 -3.08
C TYR A 732 29.86 -6.26 -2.26
N GLU A 733 31.16 -5.97 -2.20
CA GLU A 733 32.12 -6.69 -1.37
C GLU A 733 31.77 -6.58 0.13
N ALA A 734 31.39 -5.39 0.62
CA ALA A 734 30.98 -5.19 2.01
C ALA A 734 29.72 -5.98 2.39
N THR A 735 28.78 -6.19 1.45
CA THR A 735 27.57 -7.00 1.71
C THR A 735 27.88 -8.46 2.04
N GLN A 736 28.99 -9.02 1.51
CA GLN A 736 29.38 -10.39 1.80
C GLN A 736 29.77 -10.60 3.27
N ASN A 737 30.23 -9.53 3.93
CA ASN A 737 30.59 -9.54 5.35
C ASN A 737 29.45 -9.12 6.27
N ILE A 738 28.23 -8.93 5.75
CA ILE A 738 27.04 -8.48 6.50
C ILE A 738 27.34 -7.18 7.27
N ALA A 739 27.99 -6.25 6.58
CA ALA A 739 28.37 -4.97 7.17
C ALA A 739 27.15 -4.17 7.67
N ASN A 740 27.36 -3.35 8.70
CA ASN A 740 26.35 -2.40 9.13
C ASN A 740 26.21 -1.32 8.04
N PRO A 741 24.99 -1.00 7.58
CA PRO A 741 24.81 0.01 6.54
C PRO A 741 25.45 1.35 6.90
N LYS A 742 25.48 1.74 8.18
CA LYS A 742 26.08 3.01 8.64
C LYS A 742 27.57 3.12 8.40
N ASP A 743 28.29 2.01 8.35
CA ASP A 743 29.74 2.00 8.12
C ASP A 743 30.08 2.40 6.67
N PHE A 744 29.07 2.40 5.80
CA PHE A 744 29.18 2.73 4.38
C PHE A 744 28.42 4.02 4.00
N GLU A 745 27.88 4.75 4.97
CA GLU A 745 27.07 5.96 4.76
C GLU A 745 27.87 7.05 4.03
N ASP A 746 29.15 7.24 4.39
CA ASP A 746 30.02 8.27 3.81
C ASP A 746 30.44 7.99 2.35
N THR A 747 30.36 6.74 1.91
CA THR A 747 30.72 6.32 0.55
C THR A 747 29.54 6.43 -0.42
N MET A 748 28.32 6.38 0.09
CA MET A 748 27.10 6.46 -0.71
C MET A 748 26.67 7.91 -0.93
N ASP A 749 26.24 8.23 -2.15
CA ASP A 749 25.66 9.54 -2.46
C ASP A 749 24.20 9.58 -1.99
N LEU A 750 23.98 10.10 -0.79
CA LEU A 750 22.68 10.21 -0.14
C LEU A 750 22.16 11.65 -0.18
N VAL A 751 20.84 11.84 -0.09
CA VAL A 751 20.24 13.17 0.07
C VAL A 751 20.83 13.93 1.25
N SER A 752 21.14 13.26 2.36
CA SER A 752 21.72 13.84 3.57
C SER A 752 23.02 14.63 3.29
N SER A 753 23.85 14.17 2.36
CA SER A 753 25.14 14.80 2.02
C SER A 753 24.98 16.07 1.17
N ARG A 754 23.84 16.21 0.46
CA ARG A 754 23.55 17.34 -0.43
C ARG A 754 22.71 18.45 0.21
N LEU A 755 22.19 18.24 1.42
CA LEU A 755 21.36 19.23 2.12
C LEU A 755 22.07 20.58 2.27
N GLY A 756 21.32 21.67 2.04
CA GLY A 756 21.87 23.04 2.11
C GLY A 756 22.58 23.52 0.84
N THR A 757 22.71 22.67 -0.19
CA THR A 757 23.23 23.04 -1.51
C THR A 757 22.11 23.14 -2.56
N THR A 758 22.41 23.56 -3.79
CA THR A 758 21.45 23.52 -4.91
C THR A 758 21.13 22.09 -5.35
N LEU A 759 22.09 21.17 -5.20
CA LEU A 759 21.98 19.77 -5.60
C LEU A 759 20.96 18.97 -4.78
N GLN A 760 20.40 19.55 -3.71
CA GLN A 760 19.29 18.92 -2.99
C GLN A 760 17.99 18.86 -3.83
N TYR A 761 17.88 19.58 -4.95
CA TYR A 761 16.69 19.61 -5.80
C TYR A 761 16.92 19.05 -7.22
N GLU A 762 18.17 18.79 -7.60
CA GLU A 762 18.58 18.53 -8.98
C GLU A 762 19.64 17.41 -9.02
N GLU A 763 19.93 16.89 -10.21
CA GLU A 763 20.96 15.85 -10.45
C GLU A 763 20.75 14.57 -9.64
N PHE A 764 19.50 14.12 -9.54
CA PHE A 764 19.17 12.80 -9.02
C PHE A 764 19.51 11.78 -10.09
N MET A 765 20.11 10.66 -9.70
CA MET A 765 20.23 9.49 -10.56
C MET A 765 19.52 8.29 -9.91
N PHE A 766 19.52 7.18 -10.64
CA PHE A 766 18.97 5.90 -10.25
C PHE A 766 19.79 4.79 -10.92
N THR A 767 19.75 3.57 -10.39
CA THR A 767 20.56 2.45 -10.88
C THR A 767 19.84 1.59 -11.91
N HIS A 768 18.51 1.52 -11.87
CA HIS A 768 17.70 0.69 -12.76
C HIS A 768 16.61 1.52 -13.44
N ASP A 769 16.57 1.54 -14.78
CA ASP A 769 15.46 2.19 -15.49
C ASP A 769 14.21 1.30 -15.52
N THR A 770 13.07 1.88 -15.90
CA THR A 770 11.85 1.13 -16.22
C THR A 770 11.23 1.74 -17.47
N SER A 771 10.77 0.92 -18.40
CA SER A 771 10.21 1.43 -19.66
C SER A 771 8.89 2.17 -19.45
N ASN A 772 8.08 1.74 -18.47
CA ASN A 772 6.82 2.39 -18.13
C ASN A 772 6.50 2.24 -16.64
N ILE A 773 6.35 3.38 -15.95
CA ILE A 773 6.00 3.41 -14.51
C ILE A 773 4.63 2.82 -14.17
N ALA A 774 3.74 2.67 -15.15
CA ALA A 774 2.41 2.10 -14.98
C ALA A 774 2.29 0.67 -15.54
N ALA A 775 3.42 0.05 -15.94
CA ALA A 775 3.45 -1.31 -16.45
C ALA A 775 2.87 -2.34 -15.47
N GLY A 776 2.26 -3.40 -16.01
CA GLY A 776 1.65 -4.47 -15.25
C GLY A 776 0.12 -4.36 -15.11
N PRO A 777 -0.50 -5.12 -14.19
CA PRO A 777 -1.95 -5.16 -14.03
C PRO A 777 -2.52 -3.81 -13.54
N LEU A 778 -3.58 -3.32 -14.17
CA LEU A 778 -4.21 -2.03 -13.80
C LEU A 778 -4.81 -2.04 -12.39
N LYS A 779 -5.35 -3.19 -11.96
CA LYS A 779 -6.00 -3.39 -10.65
C LYS A 779 -5.64 -4.75 -10.12
N SER A 780 -5.42 -4.86 -8.82
CA SER A 780 -5.17 -6.17 -8.21
C SER A 780 -6.38 -7.09 -8.31
N ALA A 781 -6.12 -8.40 -8.48
CA ALA A 781 -7.14 -9.44 -8.46
C ALA A 781 -8.03 -9.40 -7.20
N TYR A 782 -7.47 -8.93 -6.08
CA TYR A 782 -8.22 -8.72 -4.85
C TYR A 782 -9.41 -7.77 -5.01
N LYS A 783 -9.33 -6.77 -5.89
CA LYS A 783 -10.43 -5.84 -6.15
C LYS A 783 -11.43 -6.35 -7.19
N THR A 784 -10.97 -7.18 -8.13
CA THR A 784 -11.81 -7.72 -9.21
C THR A 784 -12.63 -8.92 -8.75
N LEU A 785 -12.08 -9.75 -7.86
CA LEU A 785 -12.78 -10.87 -7.25
C LEU A 785 -13.90 -10.39 -6.33
N GLY A 786 -15.07 -11.03 -6.43
CA GLY A 786 -16.30 -10.61 -5.77
C GLY A 786 -16.37 -11.08 -4.33
N THR A 787 -16.56 -12.39 -4.15
CA THR A 787 -16.83 -12.97 -2.83
C THR A 787 -15.55 -13.26 -2.05
N MET A 788 -15.65 -13.29 -0.71
CA MET A 788 -14.51 -13.66 0.14
C MET A 788 -14.04 -15.11 -0.07
N VAL A 789 -14.93 -15.99 -0.55
CA VAL A 789 -14.61 -17.40 -0.84
C VAL A 789 -13.78 -17.47 -2.10
N GLU A 790 -14.20 -16.82 -3.19
CA GLU A 790 -13.41 -16.69 -4.42
C GLU A 790 -12.01 -16.15 -4.16
N LYS A 791 -11.91 -15.11 -3.33
CA LYS A 791 -10.61 -14.52 -2.95
C LYS A 791 -9.71 -15.49 -2.21
N MET A 792 -10.28 -16.31 -1.34
CA MET A 792 -9.55 -17.30 -0.58
C MET A 792 -9.11 -18.46 -1.47
N ASP A 793 -10.01 -18.97 -2.31
CA ASP A 793 -9.71 -20.05 -3.26
C ASP A 793 -8.58 -19.62 -4.20
N ALA A 794 -8.68 -18.42 -4.79
CA ALA A 794 -7.62 -17.88 -5.64
C ALA A 794 -6.28 -17.69 -4.89
N GLN A 795 -6.32 -17.27 -3.62
CA GLN A 795 -5.12 -17.18 -2.77
C GLN A 795 -4.47 -18.56 -2.56
N LEU A 796 -5.25 -19.61 -2.31
CA LEU A 796 -4.73 -20.94 -2.01
C LEU A 796 -4.30 -21.69 -3.28
N GLU A 797 -4.97 -21.48 -4.41
CA GLU A 797 -4.54 -21.98 -5.72
C GLU A 797 -3.19 -21.38 -6.12
N LEU A 798 -2.99 -20.07 -5.91
CA LEU A 798 -1.68 -19.45 -6.12
C LEU A 798 -0.61 -20.05 -5.18
N ALA A 799 -0.98 -20.33 -3.92
CA ALA A 799 -0.06 -20.96 -2.97
C ALA A 799 0.35 -22.39 -3.39
N LYS A 800 -0.50 -23.14 -4.11
CA LYS A 800 -0.14 -24.45 -4.67
C LYS A 800 0.86 -24.33 -5.83
N LYS A 801 0.78 -23.26 -6.62
CA LYS A 801 1.67 -23.03 -7.78
C LYS A 801 3.08 -22.62 -7.36
N ILE A 802 3.25 -21.90 -6.24
CA ILE A 802 4.54 -21.30 -5.88
C ILE A 802 5.38 -22.27 -5.02
N ARG A 803 6.58 -22.63 -5.49
CA ARG A 803 7.54 -23.50 -4.77
C ARG A 803 7.89 -22.98 -3.36
N ALA A 804 7.99 -21.67 -3.21
CA ALA A 804 8.36 -21.00 -1.96
C ALA A 804 7.22 -20.90 -0.93
N VAL A 805 6.05 -21.45 -1.20
CA VAL A 805 4.85 -21.35 -0.35
C VAL A 805 4.35 -22.74 0.04
N ASP A 806 4.08 -22.94 1.33
CA ASP A 806 3.45 -24.16 1.83
C ASP A 806 1.94 -23.93 1.94
N ALA A 807 1.19 -24.43 0.96
CA ALA A 807 -0.26 -24.23 0.90
C ALA A 807 -1.01 -24.74 2.16
N PRO A 808 -0.71 -25.93 2.73
CA PRO A 808 -1.19 -26.35 4.04
C PRO A 808 -0.99 -25.33 5.18
N ASP A 809 0.23 -24.79 5.36
CA ASP A 809 0.51 -23.80 6.41
C ASP A 809 -0.27 -22.50 6.18
N VAL A 810 -0.33 -22.03 4.93
CA VAL A 810 -1.11 -20.84 4.54
C VAL A 810 -2.60 -21.04 4.86
N ALA A 811 -3.17 -22.19 4.49
CA ALA A 811 -4.56 -22.53 4.78
C ALA A 811 -4.83 -22.54 6.29
N GLU A 812 -3.97 -23.18 7.08
CA GLU A 812 -4.11 -23.23 8.53
C GLU A 812 -4.02 -21.84 9.17
N ARG A 813 -3.10 -20.99 8.71
CA ARG A 813 -2.97 -19.60 9.21
C ARG A 813 -4.20 -18.76 8.88
N VAL A 814 -4.76 -18.87 7.66
CA VAL A 814 -6.01 -18.16 7.31
C VAL A 814 -7.16 -18.61 8.21
N LEU A 815 -7.31 -19.91 8.43
CA LEU A 815 -8.38 -20.46 9.29
C LEU A 815 -8.24 -19.96 10.73
N THR A 816 -7.03 -20.00 11.29
CA THR A 816 -6.77 -19.69 12.70
C THR A 816 -6.76 -18.20 13.00
N SER A 817 -6.29 -17.35 12.09
CA SER A 817 -6.16 -15.90 12.33
C SER A 817 -7.35 -15.08 11.82
N HIS A 818 -8.13 -15.60 10.86
CA HIS A 818 -9.25 -14.87 10.26
C HIS A 818 -10.61 -15.53 10.54
N PHE A 819 -10.83 -16.78 10.07
CA PHE A 819 -12.17 -17.38 10.08
C PHE A 819 -12.63 -17.83 11.47
N LEU A 820 -11.80 -18.58 12.21
CA LEU A 820 -12.13 -19.03 13.57
C LEU A 820 -12.42 -17.84 14.50
N PRO A 821 -11.57 -16.79 14.59
CA PRO A 821 -11.85 -15.62 15.41
C PRO A 821 -13.15 -14.90 15.06
N ASP A 822 -13.47 -14.76 13.76
CA ASP A 822 -14.72 -14.12 13.33
C ASP A 822 -15.94 -14.98 13.70
N MET A 823 -15.90 -16.29 13.49
CA MET A 823 -16.99 -17.19 13.87
C MET A 823 -17.22 -17.20 15.38
N PHE A 824 -16.16 -17.34 16.20
CA PHE A 824 -16.28 -17.27 17.67
C PHE A 824 -16.78 -15.89 18.12
N GLY A 825 -16.28 -14.82 17.50
CA GLY A 825 -16.68 -13.45 17.77
C GLY A 825 -18.17 -13.23 17.49
N ASN A 826 -18.65 -13.65 16.32
CA ASN A 826 -20.04 -13.52 15.90
C ASN A 826 -20.98 -14.41 16.73
N LEU A 827 -20.59 -15.65 17.06
CA LEU A 827 -21.36 -16.53 17.93
C LEU A 827 -21.52 -15.93 19.34
N ARG A 828 -20.42 -15.41 19.92
CA ARG A 828 -20.45 -14.73 21.22
C ARG A 828 -21.23 -13.41 21.18
N ALA A 829 -21.12 -12.65 20.09
CA ALA A 829 -21.89 -11.42 19.90
C ALA A 829 -23.39 -11.73 19.78
N PHE A 830 -23.74 -12.79 19.04
CA PHE A 830 -25.12 -13.22 18.83
C PHE A 830 -25.81 -13.57 20.16
N SER A 831 -25.14 -14.28 21.07
CA SER A 831 -25.71 -14.64 22.38
C SER A 831 -25.86 -13.46 23.34
N ARG A 832 -25.08 -12.38 23.17
CA ARG A 832 -25.05 -11.19 24.05
C ARG A 832 -25.75 -9.96 23.46
N GLN A 833 -26.31 -10.07 22.27
CA GLN A 833 -26.77 -8.92 21.52
C GLN A 833 -28.00 -8.25 22.11
N GLY A 834 -28.18 -6.97 21.77
CA GLY A 834 -29.44 -6.27 21.94
C GLY A 834 -30.32 -6.39 20.69
N THR A 835 -31.45 -5.71 20.72
CA THR A 835 -32.34 -5.57 19.57
C THR A 835 -32.40 -4.12 19.08
N ARG A 836 -32.75 -3.92 17.82
CA ARG A 836 -32.88 -2.61 17.19
C ARG A 836 -34.22 -2.50 16.46
N CYS A 837 -34.86 -1.33 16.52
CA CYS A 837 -35.99 -1.02 15.66
C CYS A 837 -35.55 -0.63 14.25
N VAL A 838 -36.20 -1.17 13.22
CA VAL A 838 -35.92 -0.86 11.80
C VAL A 838 -36.29 0.59 11.46
N LYS A 839 -37.39 1.10 12.03
CA LYS A 839 -37.96 2.42 11.71
C LYS A 839 -37.24 3.58 12.39
N CYS A 840 -37.02 3.51 13.70
CA CYS A 840 -36.44 4.61 14.49
C CYS A 840 -35.01 4.35 14.99
N ALA A 841 -34.41 3.21 14.64
CA ALA A 841 -33.05 2.80 15.06
C ALA A 841 -32.82 2.71 16.58
N ALA A 842 -33.86 2.83 17.41
CA ALA A 842 -33.76 2.67 18.85
C ALA A 842 -33.23 1.28 19.20
N LYS A 843 -32.21 1.25 20.08
CA LYS A 843 -31.59 0.02 20.56
C LYS A 843 -32.13 -0.34 21.95
N PHE A 844 -32.47 -1.60 22.14
CA PHE A 844 -32.96 -2.14 23.41
C PHE A 844 -32.03 -3.27 23.85
N ARG A 845 -31.61 -3.26 25.11
CA ARG A 845 -30.75 -4.31 25.66
C ARG A 845 -31.43 -5.70 25.64
N ARG A 846 -32.76 -5.73 25.77
CA ARG A 846 -33.59 -6.94 25.72
C ARG A 846 -34.70 -6.76 24.69
N PRO A 847 -35.16 -7.84 24.04
CA PRO A 847 -36.33 -7.77 23.16
C PRO A 847 -37.56 -7.32 23.95
N PRO A 848 -38.34 -6.33 23.47
CA PRO A 848 -39.64 -6.03 24.06
C PRO A 848 -40.58 -7.23 23.92
N LEU A 849 -41.28 -7.60 25.00
CA LEU A 849 -42.23 -8.73 25.00
C LEU A 849 -43.37 -8.54 23.99
N THR A 850 -43.69 -7.30 23.65
CA THR A 850 -44.70 -6.94 22.64
C THR A 850 -44.26 -7.21 21.19
N GLY A 851 -43.00 -7.56 20.94
CA GLY A 851 -42.41 -7.73 19.60
C GLY A 851 -42.30 -6.44 18.77
N SER A 852 -42.80 -5.32 19.28
CA SER A 852 -42.88 -4.03 18.62
C SER A 852 -42.09 -2.96 19.37
N CYS A 853 -41.63 -1.95 18.65
CA CYS A 853 -40.85 -0.88 19.24
C CYS A 853 -41.72 0.03 20.12
N PRO A 854 -41.42 0.18 21.43
CA PRO A 854 -42.22 1.01 22.33
C PRO A 854 -42.21 2.50 21.99
N LYS A 855 -41.29 2.97 21.12
CA LYS A 855 -41.21 4.38 20.70
C LYS A 855 -42.01 4.69 19.43
N CYS A 856 -42.19 3.73 18.52
CA CYS A 856 -42.72 4.03 17.18
C CYS A 856 -43.59 2.92 16.57
N GLY A 857 -43.85 1.83 17.31
CA GLY A 857 -44.62 0.68 16.83
C GLY A 857 -43.92 -0.19 15.77
N GLY A 858 -42.73 0.19 15.29
CA GLY A 858 -42.02 -0.53 14.23
C GLY A 858 -41.45 -1.89 14.68
N ARG A 859 -41.18 -2.77 13.71
CA ARG A 859 -40.59 -4.10 13.93
C ARG A 859 -39.21 -3.99 14.59
N VAL A 860 -38.97 -4.87 15.55
CA VAL A 860 -37.70 -5.00 16.27
C VAL A 860 -36.97 -6.23 15.74
N ILE A 861 -35.69 -6.06 15.41
CA ILE A 861 -34.83 -7.11 14.86
C ILE A 861 -33.58 -7.28 15.72
N LEU A 862 -32.97 -8.46 15.61
CA LEU A 862 -31.63 -8.72 16.14
C LEU A 862 -30.59 -7.88 15.38
N THR A 863 -29.49 -7.55 16.04
CA THR A 863 -28.40 -6.78 15.44
C THR A 863 -27.39 -7.65 14.69
N VAL A 864 -27.27 -8.92 15.08
CA VAL A 864 -26.45 -9.98 14.49
C VAL A 864 -27.40 -11.09 14.09
N HIS A 865 -27.35 -11.50 12.83
CA HIS A 865 -28.23 -12.53 12.27
C HIS A 865 -27.51 -13.88 12.25
N GLU A 866 -28.28 -14.98 12.28
CA GLU A 866 -27.76 -16.35 12.19
C GLU A 866 -26.84 -16.55 10.98
N GLY A 867 -27.25 -16.05 9.81
CA GLY A 867 -26.44 -16.17 8.59
C GLY A 867 -25.05 -15.53 8.70
N SER A 868 -24.89 -14.49 9.53
CA SER A 868 -23.57 -13.91 9.81
C SER A 868 -22.68 -14.83 10.65
N VAL A 869 -23.27 -15.67 11.49
CA VAL A 869 -22.55 -16.63 12.34
C VAL A 869 -22.13 -17.86 11.52
N LYS A 870 -23.04 -18.38 10.67
CA LYS A 870 -22.80 -19.59 9.85
C LYS A 870 -21.97 -19.35 8.58
N LYS A 871 -21.70 -18.08 8.22
CA LYS A 871 -21.12 -17.66 6.93
C LYS A 871 -19.89 -18.45 6.48
N TYR A 872 -18.97 -18.77 7.38
CA TYR A 872 -17.67 -19.38 7.05
C TYR A 872 -17.53 -20.84 7.44
N LEU A 873 -18.53 -21.46 8.08
CA LEU A 873 -18.39 -22.82 8.63
C LEU A 873 -18.12 -23.86 7.54
N GLN A 874 -18.98 -23.91 6.51
CA GLN A 874 -18.86 -24.88 5.42
C GLN A 874 -17.56 -24.71 4.63
N VAL A 875 -17.18 -23.45 4.38
CA VAL A 875 -15.92 -23.11 3.69
C VAL A 875 -14.72 -23.55 4.52
N SER A 876 -14.75 -23.34 5.84
CA SER A 876 -13.66 -23.72 6.75
C SER A 876 -13.46 -25.24 6.78
N ILE A 877 -14.55 -26.02 6.76
CA ILE A 877 -14.51 -27.49 6.70
C ILE A 877 -13.87 -27.94 5.39
N LYS A 878 -14.36 -27.43 4.25
CA LYS A 878 -13.82 -27.78 2.92
C LYS A 878 -12.31 -27.52 2.84
N VAL A 879 -11.86 -26.34 3.26
CA VAL A 879 -10.43 -25.98 3.23
C VAL A 879 -9.61 -26.86 4.16
N ALA A 880 -10.11 -27.15 5.35
CA ALA A 880 -9.40 -27.99 6.31
C ALA A 880 -9.19 -29.43 5.80
N GLU A 881 -10.17 -29.97 5.06
CA GLU A 881 -10.08 -31.28 4.42
C GLU A 881 -9.16 -31.26 3.19
N GLU A 882 -9.37 -30.31 2.27
CA GLU A 882 -8.64 -30.23 0.99
C GLU A 882 -7.13 -29.99 1.18
N TYR A 883 -6.74 -29.12 2.12
CA TYR A 883 -5.34 -28.74 2.37
C TYR A 883 -4.70 -29.54 3.51
N ASN A 884 -5.39 -30.56 4.01
CA ASN A 884 -4.92 -31.44 5.08
C ASN A 884 -4.29 -30.70 6.29
N VAL A 885 -4.99 -29.69 6.82
CA VAL A 885 -4.51 -28.90 7.97
C VAL A 885 -4.43 -29.75 9.25
N SER A 886 -3.78 -29.22 10.29
CA SER A 886 -3.59 -29.95 11.55
C SER A 886 -4.90 -30.49 12.16
N SER A 887 -4.82 -31.68 12.77
CA SER A 887 -5.97 -32.31 13.45
C SER A 887 -6.58 -31.42 14.52
N TYR A 888 -5.77 -30.60 15.19
CA TYR A 888 -6.25 -29.64 16.19
C TYR A 888 -7.16 -28.58 15.55
N THR A 889 -6.76 -28.01 14.41
CA THR A 889 -7.56 -27.01 13.71
C THR A 889 -8.86 -27.62 13.16
N LYS A 890 -8.81 -28.84 12.60
CA LYS A 890 -10.00 -29.61 12.18
C LYS A 890 -11.02 -29.79 13.31
N GLN A 891 -10.56 -30.29 14.47
CA GLN A 891 -11.40 -30.50 15.65
C GLN A 891 -12.04 -29.20 16.17
N ARG A 892 -11.32 -28.07 16.10
CA ARG A 892 -11.88 -26.77 16.49
C ARG A 892 -13.01 -26.31 15.58
N ILE A 893 -12.90 -26.55 14.28
CA ILE A 893 -13.94 -26.21 13.29
C ILE A 893 -15.17 -27.11 13.48
N GLU A 894 -14.97 -28.39 13.77
CA GLU A 894 -16.07 -29.31 14.09
C GLU A 894 -16.80 -28.88 15.38
N LEU A 895 -16.05 -28.58 16.44
CA LEU A 895 -16.61 -28.18 17.74
C LEU A 895 -17.44 -26.91 17.63
N ILE A 896 -16.96 -25.89 16.92
CA ILE A 896 -17.76 -24.67 16.70
C ILE A 896 -18.98 -24.96 15.82
N GLY A 897 -18.88 -25.90 14.87
CA GLY A 897 -20.01 -26.40 14.10
C GLY A 897 -21.09 -27.03 14.98
N TYR A 898 -20.69 -27.86 15.97
CA TYR A 898 -21.61 -28.44 16.95
C TYR A 898 -22.27 -27.36 17.83
N ASP A 899 -21.50 -26.38 18.31
CA ASP A 899 -22.02 -25.26 19.10
C ASP A 899 -23.06 -24.45 18.30
N MET A 900 -22.78 -24.18 17.02
CA MET A 900 -23.72 -23.48 16.15
C MET A 900 -25.00 -24.29 15.92
N LYS A 901 -24.89 -25.60 15.66
CA LYS A 901 -26.06 -26.47 15.51
C LYS A 901 -26.89 -26.49 16.80
N SER A 902 -26.26 -26.68 17.96
CA SER A 902 -26.94 -26.70 19.26
C SER A 902 -27.68 -25.39 19.57
N LEU A 903 -27.15 -24.24 19.15
CA LEU A 903 -27.76 -22.93 19.41
C LEU A 903 -28.96 -22.64 18.49
N PHE A 904 -28.91 -23.06 17.23
CA PHE A 904 -29.89 -22.65 16.20
C PHE A 904 -30.90 -23.74 15.83
N GLU A 905 -30.53 -25.02 15.93
CA GLU A 905 -31.43 -26.12 15.64
C GLU A 905 -32.28 -26.44 16.88
N ASN A 906 -33.59 -26.45 16.69
CA ASN A 906 -34.54 -26.87 17.72
C ASN A 906 -35.11 -28.21 17.27
N ASP A 907 -34.84 -29.28 18.03
CA ASP A 907 -35.26 -30.65 17.70
C ASP A 907 -36.79 -30.82 17.51
N LYS A 908 -37.58 -29.85 17.97
CA LYS A 908 -39.05 -29.84 17.82
C LYS A 908 -39.55 -29.31 16.47
N SER A 909 -38.70 -28.73 15.63
CA SER A 909 -39.09 -28.11 14.35
C SER A 909 -38.04 -28.34 13.26
N LYS A 910 -37.75 -29.62 12.94
CA LYS A 910 -36.90 -29.99 11.80
C LYS A 910 -37.73 -30.06 10.52
N GLN A 911 -37.38 -29.27 9.52
CA GLN A 911 -37.87 -29.46 8.15
C GLN A 911 -36.95 -30.49 7.48
N MET A 912 -37.44 -31.73 7.33
CA MET A 912 -36.68 -32.82 6.71
C MET A 912 -36.71 -32.68 5.19
N GLY A 913 -35.57 -32.93 4.54
CA GLY A 913 -35.51 -33.06 3.08
C GLY A 913 -36.15 -34.37 2.62
N LEU A 914 -36.66 -34.42 1.39
CA LEU A 914 -37.20 -35.66 0.81
C LEU A 914 -36.16 -36.80 0.78
N SER A 915 -34.88 -36.46 0.66
CA SER A 915 -33.74 -37.38 0.70
C SER A 915 -33.43 -37.94 2.08
N ASP A 916 -33.89 -37.29 3.16
CA ASP A 916 -33.75 -37.81 4.52
C ASP A 916 -34.88 -38.81 4.86
N PHE A 917 -35.85 -38.95 3.96
CA PHE A 917 -37.03 -39.81 4.08
C PHE A 917 -36.94 -41.07 3.20
N MET A 918 -36.10 -41.03 2.16
CA MET A 918 -35.73 -42.18 1.32
C MET A 918 -34.51 -42.87 1.91
#